data_AF-A0A2A6CJ43-F1
#
_entry.id   AF-A0A2A6CJ43-F1
#
_cell.length_a   1.000
_cell.length_b   1.000
_cell.length_c   1.000
_cell.angle_alpha   90.00
_cell.angle_beta   90.00
_cell.angle_gamma   90.00
#
_symmetry.space_group_name_H-M   'P 1'
#
loop_
_entity.id
_entity.type
_entity.pdbx_description
1 polymer ?
#
loop_
_entity_poly.entity_id
_entity_poly.type
_entity_poly.pdbx_seq_one_letter_code
_entity_poly.pdbx_strand_id
1 'polypeptide(L)'
;MISLLSPLLLLFLPSSLPFLIHSSPCRVGDGSSSLSSCSCLPDDHSIVIECDGVRLGPLPPLPPNTPITFKLHRENIRTLPADSFGTAEIISLDISNNRLRSISANTFRGLEDSLRTLRLSSNNLTELPTWSFGLLTQLETLDVSSNRIRLIRNKAFDETTLSSLRFVYLDHNEIEVIPTQILRNLRCLVLSLSSNRIISLEKLSLPSTLTIIDLTDNLLSEIPYLALAEQPDLREINLEGNRIFKTDFNPEIMISTELKMILRNNRISYLNEDSFRSFRKFTTLDLSYNEIDAVSPHIFATVSSVKELNLAHNRITSLGRGTFENIGKALKTLNLAWNEMHTVPEALADLRVLQILKLDGNKMSKLDVGPLNGLKESLVELSVSFNHFSSIPSDLLQSLSSLKILDLSKNRIESVAANWRIGNLQKVPHSLLLHLLPSLQLYLAANGLTSLSSPPFFAHSPALSHLDLSFNQIHTLSPIAFTTLLALDTVFLQHNLLKVIPRESLIAQTSLHTLVLDSNMIESLPTQSTAPWPRLARLSINSNRISSIDERAFSSSFTLKYLDLSKNRISTLKSHTFELLRLTTLLISKNELSHLHPMSIAHITDMRRLDLSHNKLRILPTRFIFNVTSIDRFLINNNNLEHLENDALYEVRRIGRFDVSHNRLKIFSCSIFTSLPRVDELDLSHNSLSSLELSCLKSSLHHLTLSHNQLQTLEEDLLEGAHSLSSLSLSHNQLLSIHASAFSSVPSLSSIDLSHNHLRLIRKGTFSRQRSISLLDLSHNALVSLHPEVLGLNNVYELRMAGNQLVSIPVEGIRSVSSSLESLDFSDNYITSVDAIQFGSLSNLRRLVLAGNRINSLEEDAFLSLPRLEHLDLSRNPFSSWHPNSFKGLSDGILSISLSSTGLFSLPKFDAPDVDSLDFSSNAIREIESSQLDSLPRLRSLNLSSNSLSILHDRIFTNLSSLEILDLSSNPLHSFTDIHLLELIRLKSLFLNDLSSLLTLPNPRNFAQLTSLKTLEMTGIPLGVTNYNISSLLSSLPPLVRLAIQINSPFLIDQLSTADLRSLRSLSITGQQLKEVHPSPALIPSSLIIQIDTGAFRRLRGFDFDLSITRTNITSFQPEIFDTLTAIQRISLNLDNNLISLFNPFTYTPSPLLNRPATILHSISLKGNPIVCDCRMDWLMDWPLSGDPCLQRIHHNSRKEGEVCNSSNSAPLFLSLLFVLIQYLFH
;
A
#
# COMPACT_ATOMS: atom_id res chain seq x y z
N MET A 1 29.85 6.70 -0.18
CA MET A 1 28.38 6.79 -0.18
C MET A 1 27.96 6.78 -1.64
N ILE A 2 26.98 5.95 -1.99
CA ILE A 2 26.75 5.34 -3.32
C ILE A 2 27.68 4.15 -3.60
N SER A 3 27.49 3.03 -2.89
CA SER A 3 27.86 1.68 -3.35
C SER A 3 27.32 0.59 -2.39
N LEU A 4 26.03 0.62 -2.04
CA LEU A 4 25.36 -0.45 -1.29
C LEU A 4 23.91 -0.53 -1.77
N LEU A 5 23.71 -1.22 -2.89
CA LEU A 5 22.44 -1.81 -3.28
C LEU A 5 22.70 -3.30 -3.49
N SER A 6 22.03 -4.09 -2.67
CA SER A 6 22.02 -5.55 -2.69
C SER A 6 21.36 -6.07 -3.98
N PRO A 7 21.80 -7.20 -4.54
CA PRO A 7 21.12 -7.84 -5.67
C PRO A 7 19.93 -8.67 -5.14
N LEU A 8 18.90 -7.99 -4.64
CA LEU A 8 17.55 -8.53 -4.43
C LEU A 8 16.47 -7.44 -4.67
N LEU A 9 16.87 -6.40 -5.41
CA LEU A 9 16.03 -5.28 -5.83
C LEU A 9 16.03 -5.19 -7.36
N LEU A 10 15.85 -6.35 -8.01
CA LEU A 10 15.61 -6.48 -9.45
C LEU A 10 14.22 -7.10 -9.66
N LEU A 11 13.17 -6.45 -9.15
CA LEU A 11 11.79 -6.66 -9.59
C LEU A 11 10.87 -5.45 -9.33
N PHE A 12 11.43 -4.24 -9.30
CA PHE A 12 10.65 -3.00 -9.45
C PHE A 12 11.44 -2.00 -10.29
N LEU A 13 11.41 -2.20 -11.61
CA LEU A 13 11.55 -1.09 -12.54
C LEU A 13 10.14 -0.49 -12.74
N PRO A 14 9.94 0.82 -12.49
CA PRO A 14 8.93 1.53 -13.24
C PRO A 14 9.37 1.53 -14.70
N SER A 15 8.41 1.23 -15.57
CA SER A 15 8.49 1.30 -17.02
C SER A 15 9.37 2.46 -17.50
N SER A 16 10.29 2.12 -18.39
CA SER A 16 11.01 3.03 -19.27
C SER A 16 10.03 3.98 -19.99
N LEU A 17 10.50 5.21 -20.24
CA LEU A 17 9.86 6.20 -21.09
C LEU A 17 9.24 5.57 -22.36
N PRO A 18 7.99 5.88 -22.73
CA PRO A 18 7.51 5.57 -24.06
C PRO A 18 8.19 6.54 -25.03
N PHE A 19 9.19 6.05 -25.75
CA PHE A 19 9.38 6.54 -27.11
C PHE A 19 8.10 6.20 -27.89
N LEU A 20 7.58 7.19 -28.62
CA LEU A 20 6.44 7.06 -29.52
C LEU A 20 6.71 5.96 -30.55
N ILE A 21 6.30 4.73 -30.26
CA ILE A 21 6.05 3.70 -31.25
C ILE A 21 4.55 3.43 -31.20
N HIS A 22 3.88 3.66 -32.33
CA HIS A 22 2.46 3.36 -32.47
C HIS A 22 2.23 1.87 -32.19
N SER A 23 1.44 1.53 -31.16
CA SER A 23 0.92 0.18 -31.01
C SER A 23 -0.02 -0.10 -32.18
N SER A 24 0.34 -1.07 -33.00
CA SER A 24 -0.48 -1.51 -34.13
C SER A 24 -1.15 -2.84 -33.77
N PRO A 25 -2.42 -3.07 -34.15
CA PRO A 25 -3.03 -4.38 -34.01
C PRO A 25 -2.20 -5.38 -34.80
N CYS A 26 -1.91 -6.55 -34.21
CA CYS A 26 -1.11 -7.60 -34.83
C CYS A 26 -1.72 -8.01 -36.19
N ARG A 27 -1.17 -7.52 -37.30
CA ARG A 27 -1.50 -8.00 -38.66
C ARG A 27 -0.45 -9.02 -39.09
N VAL A 28 -0.53 -10.22 -38.54
CA VAL A 28 0.20 -11.39 -39.07
C VAL A 28 -0.67 -12.01 -40.16
N GLY A 29 -0.05 -12.40 -41.29
CA GLY A 29 -0.70 -12.65 -42.58
C GLY A 29 -1.93 -13.57 -42.60
N ASP A 30 -2.71 -13.39 -43.67
CA ASP A 30 -3.93 -14.09 -44.09
C ASP A 30 -4.98 -14.37 -43.00
N GLY A 31 -5.76 -13.32 -42.70
CA GLY A 31 -7.20 -13.44 -42.50
C GLY A 31 -7.73 -14.16 -41.25
N SER A 32 -6.90 -14.63 -40.33
CA SER A 32 -7.36 -15.25 -39.09
C SER A 32 -7.48 -14.23 -37.95
N SER A 33 -8.69 -14.12 -37.40
CA SER A 33 -9.14 -13.02 -36.53
C SER A 33 -8.68 -13.12 -35.06
N SER A 34 -7.91 -14.13 -34.65
CA SER A 34 -7.65 -14.41 -33.22
C SER A 34 -6.61 -13.49 -32.57
N LEU A 35 -5.57 -13.04 -33.28
CA LEU A 35 -4.55 -12.10 -32.74
C LEU A 35 -4.90 -10.62 -32.94
N SER A 36 -6.00 -10.31 -33.64
CA SER A 36 -6.36 -8.91 -33.97
C SER A 36 -6.69 -8.05 -32.75
N SER A 37 -7.05 -8.69 -31.63
CA SER A 37 -7.33 -8.05 -30.34
C SER A 37 -6.09 -7.95 -29.44
N CYS A 38 -4.96 -8.54 -29.82
CA CYS A 38 -3.69 -8.43 -29.08
C CYS A 38 -2.86 -7.25 -29.59
N SER A 39 -2.06 -6.65 -28.70
CA SER A 39 -1.11 -5.60 -29.06
C SER A 39 0.23 -6.20 -29.46
N CYS A 40 0.76 -5.75 -30.60
CA CYS A 40 2.11 -6.07 -31.06
C CYS A 40 3.02 -4.86 -30.87
N LEU A 41 4.09 -5.05 -30.11
CA LEU A 41 5.13 -4.04 -29.88
C LEU A 41 6.45 -4.57 -30.46
N PRO A 42 7.09 -3.85 -31.40
CA PRO A 42 8.44 -4.18 -31.81
C PRO A 42 9.39 -3.86 -30.64
N ASP A 43 10.21 -4.83 -30.28
CA ASP A 43 11.34 -4.71 -29.37
C ASP A 43 12.62 -4.89 -30.20
N ASP A 44 13.76 -4.34 -29.74
CA ASP A 44 14.98 -4.18 -30.56
C ASP A 44 15.49 -5.51 -31.18
N HIS A 45 15.07 -6.66 -30.63
CA HIS A 45 15.45 -8.01 -31.10
C HIS A 45 14.30 -9.06 -31.04
N SER A 46 13.07 -8.66 -30.72
CA SER A 46 11.92 -9.60 -30.61
C SER A 46 10.60 -8.91 -30.90
N ILE A 47 9.54 -9.68 -31.15
CA ILE A 47 8.17 -9.15 -31.18
C ILE A 47 7.50 -9.48 -29.85
N VAL A 48 7.04 -8.46 -29.13
CA VAL A 48 6.21 -8.64 -27.95
C VAL A 48 4.75 -8.69 -28.37
N ILE A 49 4.11 -9.82 -28.13
CA ILE A 49 2.67 -10.01 -28.32
C ILE A 49 2.03 -10.05 -26.94
N GLU A 50 1.14 -9.10 -26.68
CA GLU A 50 0.44 -9.00 -25.40
C GLU A 50 -1.08 -9.08 -25.63
N CYS A 51 -1.69 -10.06 -24.98
CA CYS A 51 -3.11 -10.30 -24.96
C CYS A 51 -3.58 -10.23 -23.49
N ASP A 52 -4.36 -9.20 -23.18
CA ASP A 52 -4.99 -9.01 -21.85
C ASP A 52 -6.52 -8.93 -22.02
N GLY A 53 -7.24 -9.91 -21.47
CA GLY A 53 -8.70 -10.05 -21.57
C GLY A 53 -9.28 -10.48 -22.94
N VAL A 54 -8.47 -11.03 -23.84
CA VAL A 54 -8.80 -11.61 -25.15
C VAL A 54 -8.86 -13.15 -25.16
N ARG A 55 -10.06 -13.70 -25.31
CA ARG A 55 -10.29 -15.15 -25.46
C ARG A 55 -9.68 -15.68 -26.78
N LEU A 56 -8.45 -16.17 -26.74
CA LEU A 56 -7.78 -16.77 -27.89
C LEU A 56 -8.40 -18.12 -28.28
N GLY A 57 -8.61 -18.31 -29.58
CA GLY A 57 -8.83 -19.64 -30.19
C GLY A 57 -7.50 -20.37 -30.40
N PRO A 58 -7.40 -21.27 -31.41
CA PRO A 58 -6.10 -21.78 -31.84
C PRO A 58 -5.19 -20.61 -32.25
N LEU A 59 -3.93 -20.64 -31.79
CA LEU A 59 -2.95 -19.63 -32.19
C LEU A 59 -2.75 -19.70 -33.71
N PRO A 60 -2.86 -18.57 -34.42
CA PRO A 60 -2.57 -18.55 -35.85
C PRO A 60 -1.06 -18.74 -36.05
N PRO A 61 -0.62 -19.15 -37.25
CA PRO A 61 0.80 -19.32 -37.53
C PRO A 61 1.55 -18.02 -37.25
N LEU A 62 2.40 -18.05 -36.22
CA LEU A 62 3.25 -16.94 -35.83
C LEU A 62 4.36 -16.73 -36.89
N PRO A 63 4.92 -15.51 -37.02
CA PRO A 63 5.94 -15.24 -38.02
C PRO A 63 7.12 -16.21 -37.91
N PRO A 64 7.51 -16.92 -38.99
CA PRO A 64 8.67 -17.80 -38.96
C PRO A 64 9.97 -16.99 -38.81
N ASN A 65 10.95 -17.54 -38.08
CA ASN A 65 12.30 -16.98 -37.89
C ASN A 65 12.38 -15.62 -37.17
N THR A 66 11.36 -15.26 -36.39
CA THR A 66 11.39 -14.05 -35.54
C THR A 66 11.18 -14.47 -34.10
N PRO A 67 12.05 -14.09 -33.15
CA PRO A 67 11.85 -14.44 -31.76
C PRO A 67 10.68 -13.69 -31.13
N ILE A 68 9.87 -14.40 -30.33
CA ILE A 68 8.62 -13.87 -29.78
C ILE A 68 8.64 -13.89 -28.25
N THR A 69 8.22 -12.78 -27.65
CA THR A 69 7.80 -12.72 -26.25
C THR A 69 6.27 -12.69 -26.22
N PHE A 70 5.67 -13.72 -25.64
CA PHE A 70 4.22 -13.89 -25.67
C PHE A 70 3.63 -13.82 -24.26
N LYS A 71 2.72 -12.86 -24.05
CA LYS A 71 2.04 -12.61 -22.78
C LYS A 71 0.54 -12.82 -22.91
N LEU A 72 0.00 -13.68 -22.05
CA LEU A 72 -1.41 -14.09 -21.98
C LEU A 72 -1.92 -13.85 -20.55
N HIS A 73 -2.36 -12.64 -20.25
CA HIS A 73 -2.77 -12.26 -18.88
C HIS A 73 -4.29 -12.19 -18.75
N ARG A 74 -4.82 -12.63 -17.59
CA ARG A 74 -6.25 -12.46 -17.20
C ARG A 74 -7.28 -13.05 -18.17
N GLU A 75 -6.89 -14.07 -18.93
CA GLU A 75 -7.73 -14.71 -19.95
C GLU A 75 -8.69 -15.78 -19.41
N ASN A 76 -8.75 -15.96 -18.09
CA ASN A 76 -9.49 -17.03 -17.44
C ASN A 76 -9.16 -18.43 -17.99
N ILE A 77 -7.94 -18.64 -18.53
CA ILE A 77 -7.53 -19.93 -19.11
C ILE A 77 -7.47 -20.96 -17.98
N ARG A 78 -8.24 -22.06 -18.12
CA ARG A 78 -8.34 -23.14 -17.12
C ARG A 78 -7.42 -24.32 -17.39
N THR A 79 -7.09 -24.58 -18.66
CA THR A 79 -6.25 -25.70 -19.10
C THR A 79 -5.46 -25.30 -20.34
N LEU A 80 -4.23 -25.79 -20.47
CA LEU A 80 -3.47 -25.71 -21.72
C LEU A 80 -3.43 -27.11 -22.38
N PRO A 81 -4.02 -27.27 -23.57
CA PRO A 81 -3.99 -28.53 -24.31
C PRO A 81 -2.62 -28.81 -24.93
N ALA A 82 -2.40 -30.06 -25.36
CA ALA A 82 -1.20 -30.46 -26.07
C ALA A 82 -0.99 -29.64 -27.36
N ASP A 83 0.27 -29.43 -27.74
CA ASP A 83 0.69 -28.76 -28.99
C ASP A 83 0.15 -27.33 -29.16
N SER A 84 -0.19 -26.65 -28.06
CA SER A 84 -0.83 -25.32 -28.05
C SER A 84 -0.04 -24.25 -28.82
N PHE A 85 1.29 -24.34 -28.88
CA PHE A 85 2.17 -23.31 -29.44
C PHE A 85 2.78 -23.68 -30.81
N GLY A 86 2.47 -24.87 -31.34
CA GLY A 86 2.89 -25.30 -32.69
C GLY A 86 4.41 -25.21 -32.92
N THR A 87 4.82 -24.70 -34.08
CA THR A 87 6.23 -24.53 -34.50
C THR A 87 6.76 -23.11 -34.30
N ALA A 88 6.21 -22.36 -33.34
CA ALA A 88 6.56 -20.97 -33.13
C ALA A 88 7.90 -20.81 -32.39
N GLU A 89 8.66 -19.75 -32.71
CA GLU A 89 9.94 -19.46 -32.06
C GLU A 89 9.75 -18.53 -30.84
N ILE A 90 9.14 -19.06 -29.77
CA ILE A 90 8.84 -18.30 -28.55
C ILE A 90 10.05 -18.35 -27.60
N ILE A 91 10.63 -17.19 -27.28
CA ILE A 91 11.72 -17.06 -26.30
C ILE A 91 11.18 -16.90 -24.87
N SER A 92 10.10 -16.15 -24.70
CA SER A 92 9.49 -15.93 -23.39
C SER A 92 7.99 -16.13 -23.48
N LEU A 93 7.45 -16.96 -22.59
CA LEU A 93 6.03 -17.26 -22.50
C LEU A 93 5.53 -16.93 -21.08
N ASP A 94 4.59 -16.01 -21.00
CA ASP A 94 3.97 -15.57 -19.76
C ASP A 94 2.47 -15.84 -19.81
N ILE A 95 2.01 -16.75 -18.95
CA ILE A 95 0.60 -17.14 -18.81
C ILE A 95 0.16 -16.90 -17.35
N SER A 96 0.80 -15.93 -16.70
CA SER A 96 0.50 -15.60 -15.31
C SER A 96 -0.87 -14.92 -15.15
N ASN A 97 -1.43 -14.98 -13.94
CA ASN A 97 -2.72 -14.37 -13.59
C ASN A 97 -3.90 -14.97 -14.38
N ASN A 98 -3.92 -16.29 -14.52
CA ASN A 98 -4.99 -17.07 -15.13
C ASN A 98 -5.65 -18.00 -14.09
N ARG A 99 -6.43 -18.99 -14.55
CA ARG A 99 -7.10 -19.98 -13.69
C ARG A 99 -6.62 -21.41 -13.99
N LEU A 100 -5.37 -21.57 -14.44
CA LEU A 100 -4.85 -22.87 -14.89
C LEU A 100 -4.90 -23.89 -13.76
N ARG A 101 -5.57 -25.02 -13.98
CA ARG A 101 -5.65 -26.16 -13.05
C ARG A 101 -4.70 -27.29 -13.45
N SER A 102 -4.47 -27.46 -14.75
CA SER A 102 -3.59 -28.48 -15.31
C SER A 102 -2.95 -28.02 -16.62
N ILE A 103 -1.81 -28.62 -16.95
CA ILE A 103 -1.06 -28.42 -18.19
C ILE A 103 -0.81 -29.80 -18.78
N SER A 104 -1.11 -29.98 -20.06
CA SER A 104 -0.84 -31.25 -20.75
C SER A 104 0.67 -31.46 -20.96
N ALA A 105 1.13 -32.70 -20.89
CA ALA A 105 2.56 -33.04 -21.00
C ALA A 105 3.23 -32.55 -22.30
N ASN A 106 2.47 -32.42 -23.39
CA ASN A 106 3.00 -31.97 -24.69
C ASN A 106 2.61 -30.51 -25.00
N THR A 107 2.24 -29.71 -24.00
CA THR A 107 1.80 -28.32 -24.22
C THR A 107 2.87 -27.47 -24.89
N PHE A 108 4.13 -27.60 -24.44
CA PHE A 108 5.26 -26.79 -24.90
C PHE A 108 6.09 -27.48 -25.99
N ARG A 109 5.53 -28.52 -26.64
CA ARG A 109 6.20 -29.21 -27.73
C ARG A 109 6.46 -28.24 -28.88
N GLY A 110 7.66 -28.29 -29.46
CA GLY A 110 8.13 -27.37 -30.50
C GLY A 110 8.89 -26.16 -29.95
N LEU A 111 8.96 -25.97 -28.63
CA LEU A 111 9.67 -24.87 -27.96
C LEU A 111 10.98 -25.30 -27.29
N GLU A 112 11.41 -26.55 -27.47
CA GLU A 112 12.53 -27.19 -26.75
C GLU A 112 13.86 -26.44 -26.90
N ASP A 113 14.07 -25.86 -28.09
CA ASP A 113 15.31 -25.17 -28.46
C ASP A 113 15.20 -23.64 -28.46
N SER A 114 14.02 -23.08 -28.13
CA SER A 114 13.76 -21.63 -28.21
C SER A 114 13.38 -20.99 -26.87
N LEU A 115 12.60 -21.68 -26.01
CA LEU A 115 12.04 -21.07 -24.81
C LEU A 115 13.06 -20.91 -23.68
N ARG A 116 13.31 -19.65 -23.29
CA ARG A 116 14.21 -19.26 -22.19
C ARG A 116 13.48 -18.89 -20.91
N THR A 117 12.28 -18.33 -21.01
CA THR A 117 11.49 -17.90 -19.84
C THR A 117 10.08 -18.45 -19.90
N LEU A 118 9.65 -19.13 -18.84
CA LEU A 118 8.28 -19.62 -18.66
C LEU A 118 7.72 -19.09 -17.34
N ARG A 119 6.67 -18.25 -17.42
CA ARG A 119 5.94 -17.75 -16.25
C ARG A 119 4.52 -18.32 -16.22
N LEU A 120 4.21 -19.01 -15.13
CA LEU A 120 2.95 -19.66 -14.81
C LEU A 120 2.41 -19.19 -13.46
N SER A 121 2.88 -18.03 -12.97
CA SER A 121 2.55 -17.53 -11.64
C SER A 121 1.09 -17.09 -11.51
N SER A 122 0.57 -17.04 -10.28
CA SER A 122 -0.81 -16.60 -9.99
C SER A 122 -1.85 -17.43 -10.78
N ASN A 123 -1.75 -18.75 -10.68
CA ASN A 123 -2.66 -19.71 -11.28
C ASN A 123 -3.24 -20.64 -10.19
N ASN A 124 -3.94 -21.72 -10.58
CA ASN A 124 -4.57 -22.67 -9.66
C ASN A 124 -3.96 -24.09 -9.79
N LEU A 125 -2.67 -24.19 -10.12
CA LEU A 125 -1.97 -25.47 -10.26
C LEU A 125 -1.80 -26.11 -8.88
N THR A 126 -2.19 -27.38 -8.75
CA THR A 126 -2.06 -28.14 -7.49
C THR A 126 -0.81 -29.02 -7.44
N GLU A 127 -0.17 -29.23 -8.58
CA GLU A 127 1.03 -30.03 -8.76
C GLU A 127 1.99 -29.32 -9.71
N LEU A 128 3.28 -29.58 -9.56
CA LEU A 128 4.30 -29.06 -10.46
C LEU A 128 4.30 -29.88 -11.77
N PRO A 129 4.02 -29.28 -12.94
CA PRO A 129 3.80 -30.03 -14.18
C PRO A 129 5.13 -30.39 -14.88
N THR A 130 6.03 -31.10 -14.20
CA THR A 130 7.43 -31.28 -14.63
C THR A 130 7.61 -31.94 -15.99
N TRP A 131 6.74 -32.90 -16.35
CA TRP A 131 6.77 -33.51 -17.68
C TRP A 131 6.49 -32.53 -18.83
N SER A 132 5.78 -31.44 -18.56
CA SER A 132 5.40 -30.49 -19.60
C SER A 132 6.58 -29.67 -20.10
N PHE A 133 7.52 -29.36 -19.21
CA PHE A 133 8.67 -28.50 -19.50
C PHE A 133 10.03 -29.23 -19.39
N GLY A 134 10.04 -30.52 -19.04
CA GLY A 134 11.26 -31.28 -18.77
C GLY A 134 12.22 -31.41 -19.96
N LEU A 135 11.74 -31.17 -21.19
CA LEU A 135 12.53 -31.24 -22.42
C LEU A 135 13.03 -29.87 -22.93
N LEU A 136 12.75 -28.78 -22.21
CA LEU A 136 13.10 -27.42 -22.64
C LEU A 136 14.57 -27.11 -22.34
N THR A 137 15.47 -27.40 -23.28
CA THR A 137 16.93 -27.36 -23.05
C THR A 137 17.49 -25.96 -22.83
N GLN A 138 16.83 -24.94 -23.40
CA GLN A 138 17.21 -23.53 -23.29
C GLN A 138 16.52 -22.78 -22.13
N LEU A 139 15.66 -23.44 -21.35
CA LEU A 139 14.90 -22.76 -20.30
C LEU A 139 15.83 -22.27 -19.19
N GLU A 140 15.89 -20.96 -18.97
CA GLU A 140 16.71 -20.29 -17.97
C GLU A 140 15.89 -19.89 -16.74
N THR A 141 14.64 -19.45 -16.93
CA THR A 141 13.76 -18.98 -15.86
C THR A 141 12.45 -19.75 -15.86
N LEU A 142 12.12 -20.35 -14.71
CA LEU A 142 10.83 -20.99 -14.45
C LEU A 142 10.17 -20.31 -13.24
N ASP A 143 9.05 -19.62 -13.47
CA ASP A 143 8.23 -19.04 -12.42
C ASP A 143 6.89 -19.76 -12.32
N VAL A 144 6.67 -20.44 -11.20
CA VAL A 144 5.43 -21.16 -10.84
C VAL A 144 4.90 -20.67 -9.49
N SER A 145 5.27 -19.45 -9.10
CA SER A 145 4.87 -18.85 -7.83
C SER A 145 3.37 -18.58 -7.74
N SER A 146 2.84 -18.34 -6.53
CA SER A 146 1.43 -18.01 -6.28
C SER A 146 0.44 -19.02 -6.89
N ASN A 147 0.75 -20.30 -6.74
CA ASN A 147 -0.12 -21.42 -7.14
C ASN A 147 -0.60 -22.17 -5.87
N ARG A 148 -1.09 -23.40 -6.02
CA ARG A 148 -1.55 -24.26 -4.90
C ARG A 148 -0.76 -25.57 -4.83
N ILE A 149 0.51 -25.54 -5.21
CA ILE A 149 1.36 -26.73 -5.30
C ILE A 149 1.67 -27.22 -3.88
N ARG A 150 1.31 -28.47 -3.58
CA ARG A 150 1.55 -29.10 -2.26
C ARG A 150 2.75 -30.03 -2.23
N LEU A 151 2.98 -30.76 -3.32
CA LEU A 151 3.98 -31.80 -3.42
C LEU A 151 4.73 -31.69 -4.75
N ILE A 152 6.04 -31.88 -4.69
CA ILE A 152 6.88 -32.17 -5.86
C ILE A 152 7.01 -33.70 -5.91
N ARG A 153 6.47 -34.34 -6.95
CA ARG A 153 6.48 -35.82 -7.07
C ARG A 153 7.91 -36.36 -7.03
N ASN A 154 8.09 -37.55 -6.44
CA ASN A 154 9.39 -38.23 -6.49
C ASN A 154 9.87 -38.39 -7.94
N LYS A 155 11.17 -38.19 -8.16
CA LYS A 155 11.81 -38.26 -9.49
C LYS A 155 11.28 -37.24 -10.50
N ALA A 156 10.58 -36.20 -10.07
CA ALA A 156 9.97 -35.22 -10.98
C ALA A 156 10.97 -34.55 -11.93
N PHE A 157 12.25 -34.51 -11.55
CA PHE A 157 13.33 -33.91 -12.35
C PHE A 157 14.38 -34.91 -12.87
N ASP A 158 14.23 -36.21 -12.61
CA ASP A 158 15.27 -37.22 -12.91
C ASP A 158 15.54 -37.36 -14.42
N GLU A 159 14.49 -37.24 -15.24
CA GLU A 159 14.56 -37.41 -16.70
C GLU A 159 14.61 -36.06 -17.45
N THR A 160 14.91 -34.96 -16.75
CA THR A 160 14.87 -33.62 -17.36
C THR A 160 16.18 -33.25 -18.05
N THR A 161 16.07 -32.42 -19.09
CA THR A 161 17.19 -31.87 -19.88
C THR A 161 17.40 -30.37 -19.64
N LEU A 162 16.88 -29.85 -18.52
CA LEU A 162 16.88 -28.45 -18.08
C LEU A 162 18.28 -27.93 -17.68
N SER A 163 19.25 -28.07 -18.58
CA SER A 163 20.66 -27.75 -18.33
C SER A 163 20.97 -26.24 -18.27
N SER A 164 20.11 -25.42 -18.89
CA SER A 164 20.23 -23.97 -18.92
C SER A 164 19.53 -23.25 -17.77
N LEU A 165 18.77 -23.98 -16.93
CA LEU A 165 17.98 -23.39 -15.86
C LEU A 165 18.87 -22.60 -14.89
N ARG A 166 18.45 -21.42 -14.46
CA ARG A 166 19.20 -20.53 -13.54
C ARG A 166 18.32 -20.00 -12.42
N PHE A 167 17.06 -19.68 -12.72
CA PHE A 167 16.13 -19.06 -11.78
C PHE A 167 14.86 -19.91 -11.66
N VAL A 168 14.53 -20.32 -10.44
CA VAL A 168 13.33 -21.10 -10.14
C VAL A 168 12.57 -20.42 -9.01
N TYR A 169 11.33 -20.02 -9.29
CA TYR A 169 10.43 -19.38 -8.33
C TYR A 169 9.24 -20.28 -8.03
N LEU A 170 9.16 -20.74 -6.78
CA LEU A 170 8.12 -21.62 -6.22
C LEU A 170 7.38 -20.95 -5.07
N ASP A 171 7.48 -19.64 -4.96
CA ASP A 171 6.95 -18.84 -3.85
C ASP A 171 5.43 -18.94 -3.72
N HIS A 172 4.89 -18.65 -2.53
CA HIS A 172 3.45 -18.54 -2.30
C HIS A 172 2.65 -19.78 -2.74
N ASN A 173 3.20 -20.97 -2.50
CA ASN A 173 2.56 -22.25 -2.73
C ASN A 173 2.21 -22.93 -1.38
N GLU A 174 1.84 -24.20 -1.40
CA GLU A 174 1.46 -24.98 -0.22
C GLU A 174 2.46 -26.12 0.07
N ILE A 175 3.74 -25.96 -0.30
CA ILE A 175 4.75 -27.01 -0.18
C ILE A 175 5.14 -27.22 1.28
N GLU A 176 5.09 -28.46 1.76
CA GLU A 176 5.39 -28.81 3.17
C GLU A 176 6.80 -29.39 3.38
N VAL A 177 7.32 -30.15 2.43
CA VAL A 177 8.62 -30.84 2.52
C VAL A 177 9.32 -30.79 1.17
N ILE A 178 10.65 -30.61 1.17
CA ILE A 178 11.50 -30.83 -0.01
C ILE A 178 12.25 -32.16 0.19
N PRO A 179 11.84 -33.23 -0.52
CA PRO A 179 12.43 -34.55 -0.36
C PRO A 179 13.90 -34.67 -0.76
N THR A 180 14.54 -35.73 -0.27
CA THR A 180 15.93 -36.10 -0.56
C THR A 180 16.18 -36.18 -2.06
N GLN A 181 17.26 -35.54 -2.52
CA GLN A 181 17.72 -35.54 -3.93
C GLN A 181 16.75 -34.97 -4.98
N ILE A 182 15.60 -34.42 -4.59
CA ILE A 182 14.55 -34.09 -5.56
C ILE A 182 14.93 -32.97 -6.56
N LEU A 183 15.66 -31.95 -6.12
CA LEU A 183 16.13 -30.86 -6.98
C LEU A 183 17.60 -31.02 -7.36
N ARG A 184 18.26 -32.09 -6.92
CA ARG A 184 19.72 -32.25 -7.01
C ARG A 184 20.24 -32.20 -8.45
N ASN A 185 19.46 -32.70 -9.40
CA ASN A 185 19.83 -32.75 -10.82
C ASN A 185 19.58 -31.43 -11.58
N LEU A 186 18.90 -30.46 -10.95
CA LEU A 186 18.74 -29.13 -11.53
C LEU A 186 20.05 -28.36 -11.46
N ARG A 187 20.19 -27.35 -12.32
CA ARG A 187 21.38 -26.47 -12.36
C ARG A 187 21.05 -25.00 -12.05
N CYS A 188 20.20 -24.73 -11.07
CA CYS A 188 19.81 -23.35 -10.76
C CYS A 188 20.81 -22.62 -9.84
N LEU A 189 20.87 -21.29 -10.00
CA LEU A 189 21.64 -20.36 -9.17
C LEU A 189 20.75 -19.74 -8.07
N VAL A 190 19.48 -19.49 -8.38
CA VAL A 190 18.49 -18.92 -7.46
C VAL A 190 17.31 -19.88 -7.35
N LEU A 191 16.98 -20.25 -6.12
CA LEU A 191 15.79 -21.02 -5.77
C LEU A 191 14.99 -20.25 -4.74
N SER A 192 13.79 -19.82 -5.12
CA SER A 192 12.88 -19.11 -4.23
C SER A 192 11.73 -20.01 -3.83
N LEU A 193 11.57 -20.21 -2.52
CA LEU A 193 10.58 -21.06 -1.87
C LEU A 193 9.83 -20.28 -0.78
N SER A 194 9.78 -18.94 -0.89
CA SER A 194 9.21 -18.08 0.14
C SER A 194 7.70 -18.30 0.28
N SER A 195 7.14 -17.99 1.46
CA SER A 195 5.71 -18.07 1.74
C SER A 195 5.07 -19.42 1.40
N ASN A 196 5.77 -20.52 1.69
CA ASN A 196 5.26 -21.88 1.60
C ASN A 196 4.90 -22.41 3.01
N ARG A 197 4.70 -23.71 3.16
CA ARG A 197 4.45 -24.38 4.45
C ARG A 197 5.63 -25.28 4.84
N ILE A 198 6.84 -24.96 4.41
CA ILE A 198 7.98 -25.89 4.51
C ILE A 198 8.37 -26.09 5.97
N ILE A 199 8.29 -27.33 6.43
CA ILE A 199 8.67 -27.75 7.79
C ILE A 199 10.10 -28.30 7.80
N SER A 200 10.53 -28.93 6.71
CA SER A 200 11.89 -29.48 6.57
C SER A 200 12.36 -29.55 5.12
N LEU A 201 13.68 -29.44 4.95
CA LEU A 201 14.39 -29.79 3.72
C LEU A 201 15.25 -31.01 4.04
N GLU A 202 15.05 -32.10 3.31
CA GLU A 202 15.78 -33.35 3.56
C GLU A 202 17.22 -33.28 3.02
N LYS A 203 18.02 -34.28 3.39
CA LYS A 203 19.45 -34.36 3.04
C LYS A 203 19.66 -34.33 1.53
N LEU A 204 20.65 -33.53 1.06
CA LEU A 204 21.01 -33.41 -0.36
C LEU A 204 19.82 -33.09 -1.28
N SER A 205 18.81 -32.40 -0.78
CA SER A 205 17.60 -32.04 -1.53
C SER A 205 17.83 -30.92 -2.55
N LEU A 206 18.86 -30.09 -2.34
CA LEU A 206 19.14 -28.88 -3.12
C LEU A 206 20.11 -29.14 -4.30
N PRO A 207 20.02 -28.35 -5.39
CA PRO A 207 20.99 -28.34 -6.48
C PRO A 207 22.38 -27.91 -5.99
N SER A 208 23.47 -28.47 -6.51
CA SER A 208 24.84 -28.09 -6.06
C SER A 208 25.37 -26.77 -6.62
N THR A 209 24.72 -26.22 -7.64
CA THR A 209 25.07 -24.93 -8.28
C THR A 209 24.47 -23.72 -7.55
N LEU A 210 23.75 -23.95 -6.45
CA LEU A 210 22.91 -22.94 -5.83
C LEU A 210 23.76 -21.83 -5.20
N THR A 211 23.42 -20.58 -5.52
CA THR A 211 24.08 -19.37 -5.01
C THR A 211 23.17 -18.65 -4.00
N ILE A 212 21.87 -18.61 -4.26
CA ILE A 212 20.86 -17.95 -3.41
C ILE A 212 19.71 -18.91 -3.17
N ILE A 213 19.32 -19.06 -1.90
CA ILE A 213 18.08 -19.73 -1.52
C ILE A 213 17.22 -18.80 -0.65
N ASP A 214 15.96 -18.64 -1.05
CA ASP A 214 14.97 -17.90 -0.27
C ASP A 214 13.94 -18.86 0.34
N LEU A 215 13.93 -18.93 1.67
CA LEU A 215 13.02 -19.74 2.50
C LEU A 215 12.18 -18.85 3.42
N THR A 216 12.01 -17.57 3.09
CA THR A 216 11.24 -16.60 3.89
C THR A 216 9.83 -17.09 4.18
N ASP A 217 9.30 -16.79 5.37
CA ASP A 217 7.92 -17.07 5.78
C ASP A 217 7.49 -18.53 5.58
N ASN A 218 8.32 -19.46 6.08
CA ASN A 218 8.02 -20.89 6.14
C ASN A 218 7.85 -21.35 7.62
N LEU A 219 7.84 -22.67 7.84
CA LEU A 219 7.59 -23.28 9.15
C LEU A 219 8.83 -23.98 9.74
N LEU A 220 10.03 -23.68 9.24
CA LEU A 220 11.28 -24.31 9.69
C LEU A 220 11.55 -24.02 11.18
N SER A 221 11.86 -25.06 11.96
CA SER A 221 12.19 -24.94 13.38
C SER A 221 13.69 -24.88 13.67
N GLU A 222 14.52 -25.18 12.68
CA GLU A 222 15.98 -25.15 12.77
C GLU A 222 16.60 -24.81 11.41
N ILE A 223 17.88 -24.43 11.41
CA ILE A 223 18.65 -24.23 10.17
C ILE A 223 18.78 -25.59 9.46
N PRO A 224 18.44 -25.70 8.16
CA PRO A 224 18.42 -26.98 7.44
C PRO A 224 19.84 -27.44 7.03
N TYR A 225 20.70 -27.69 8.02
CA TYR A 225 22.13 -28.00 7.83
C TYR A 225 22.40 -29.10 6.80
N LEU A 226 21.65 -30.21 6.85
CA LEU A 226 21.85 -31.36 5.96
C LEU A 226 21.44 -31.10 4.51
N ALA A 227 20.54 -30.15 4.25
CA ALA A 227 20.18 -29.73 2.90
C ALA A 227 21.24 -28.78 2.30
N LEU A 228 21.88 -28.00 3.16
CA LEU A 228 23.00 -27.11 2.82
C LEU A 228 24.34 -27.85 2.66
N ALA A 229 24.35 -29.17 2.91
CA ALA A 229 25.49 -30.02 2.60
C ALA A 229 25.81 -29.95 1.09
N GLU A 230 27.11 -29.86 0.75
CA GLU A 230 27.59 -29.85 -0.65
C GLU A 230 27.15 -28.62 -1.49
N GLN A 231 27.10 -27.43 -0.88
CA GLN A 231 26.77 -26.18 -1.55
C GLN A 231 27.99 -25.23 -1.67
N PRO A 232 28.95 -25.50 -2.60
CA PRO A 232 30.23 -24.79 -2.66
C PRO A 232 30.12 -23.32 -3.11
N ASP A 233 29.05 -22.97 -3.81
CA ASP A 233 28.85 -21.64 -4.39
C ASP A 233 27.81 -20.81 -3.65
N LEU A 234 27.25 -21.33 -2.55
CA LEU A 234 26.22 -20.63 -1.79
C LEU A 234 26.77 -19.32 -1.21
N ARG A 235 26.04 -18.24 -1.47
CA ARG A 235 26.34 -16.87 -1.04
C ARG A 235 25.23 -16.26 -0.21
N GLU A 236 23.98 -16.66 -0.39
CA GLU A 236 22.86 -16.12 0.39
C GLU A 236 21.84 -17.19 0.79
N ILE A 237 21.44 -17.13 2.07
CA ILE A 237 20.34 -17.92 2.64
C ILE A 237 19.41 -16.96 3.37
N ASN A 238 18.17 -16.86 2.90
CA ASN A 238 17.12 -16.13 3.60
C ASN A 238 16.20 -17.09 4.36
N LEU A 239 16.22 -17.01 5.68
CA LEU A 239 15.40 -17.79 6.63
C LEU A 239 14.47 -16.88 7.43
N GLU A 240 14.18 -15.67 6.95
CA GLU A 240 13.29 -14.74 7.62
C GLU A 240 11.91 -15.34 7.90
N GLY A 241 11.29 -15.00 9.03
CA GLY A 241 9.89 -15.34 9.29
C GLY A 241 9.63 -16.83 9.57
N ASN A 242 10.66 -17.61 9.89
CA ASN A 242 10.55 -19.02 10.28
C ASN A 242 10.40 -19.19 11.80
N ARG A 243 10.29 -20.44 12.26
CA ARG A 243 10.13 -20.81 13.68
C ARG A 243 11.46 -21.25 14.31
N ILE A 244 12.59 -20.79 13.77
CA ILE A 244 13.92 -21.20 14.22
C ILE A 244 14.15 -20.70 15.64
N PHE A 245 14.46 -21.60 16.56
CA PHE A 245 14.68 -21.25 17.97
C PHE A 245 16.11 -21.56 18.46
N LYS A 246 16.91 -22.30 17.67
CA LYS A 246 18.29 -22.68 17.97
C LYS A 246 19.22 -22.51 16.77
N THR A 247 20.49 -22.22 17.04
CA THR A 247 21.55 -22.00 16.05
C THR A 247 22.78 -22.90 16.27
N ASP A 248 22.59 -23.99 17.01
CA ASP A 248 23.65 -24.88 17.48
C ASP A 248 24.47 -25.52 16.35
N PHE A 249 25.71 -25.90 16.68
CA PHE A 249 26.64 -26.57 15.79
C PHE A 249 26.10 -27.89 15.22
N ASN A 250 26.25 -28.08 13.92
CA ASN A 250 26.10 -29.39 13.28
C ASN A 250 27.49 -29.93 12.87
N PRO A 251 27.96 -31.06 13.45
CA PRO A 251 29.31 -31.59 13.21
C PRO A 251 29.51 -32.17 11.82
N GLU A 252 28.45 -32.52 11.10
CA GLU A 252 28.55 -33.05 9.75
C GLU A 252 28.80 -31.96 8.70
N ILE A 253 28.59 -30.69 9.04
CA ILE A 253 28.55 -29.58 8.09
C ILE A 253 29.53 -28.48 8.48
N MET A 254 30.37 -28.10 7.51
CA MET A 254 31.32 -26.99 7.62
C MET A 254 31.30 -26.15 6.34
N ILE A 255 30.73 -24.96 6.43
CA ILE A 255 30.60 -24.02 5.31
C ILE A 255 31.69 -22.96 5.43
N SER A 256 32.66 -23.02 4.50
CA SER A 256 33.81 -22.12 4.45
C SER A 256 33.60 -20.88 3.56
N THR A 257 32.52 -20.88 2.78
CA THR A 257 32.14 -19.77 1.89
C THR A 257 31.75 -18.53 2.70
N GLU A 258 31.91 -17.35 2.09
CA GLU A 258 31.41 -16.12 2.67
C GLU A 258 29.91 -15.99 2.38
N LEU A 259 29.09 -15.96 3.43
CA LEU A 259 27.64 -16.08 3.34
C LEU A 259 26.90 -14.84 3.86
N LYS A 260 25.83 -14.43 3.16
CA LYS A 260 24.76 -13.59 3.71
C LYS A 260 23.68 -14.49 4.29
N MET A 261 23.48 -14.43 5.60
CA MET A 261 22.47 -15.22 6.31
C MET A 261 21.47 -14.29 6.98
N ILE A 262 20.20 -14.42 6.60
CA ILE A 262 19.09 -13.65 7.17
C ILE A 262 18.28 -14.59 8.05
N LEU A 263 18.32 -14.37 9.37
CA LEU A 263 17.59 -15.09 10.40
C LEU A 263 16.61 -14.17 11.14
N ARG A 264 16.24 -13.05 10.52
CA ARG A 264 15.31 -12.07 11.07
C ARG A 264 13.95 -12.70 11.38
N ASN A 265 13.25 -12.20 12.40
CA ASN A 265 11.85 -12.57 12.69
C ASN A 265 11.67 -14.09 12.94
N ASN A 266 12.61 -14.68 13.70
CA ASN A 266 12.55 -16.06 14.18
C ASN A 266 12.27 -16.06 15.70
N ARG A 267 12.51 -17.19 16.38
CA ARG A 267 12.26 -17.40 17.81
C ARG A 267 13.55 -17.69 18.59
N ILE A 268 14.69 -17.18 18.12
CA ILE A 268 16.00 -17.41 18.76
C ILE A 268 16.05 -16.59 20.05
N SER A 269 16.30 -17.23 21.20
CA SER A 269 16.34 -16.54 22.49
C SER A 269 17.73 -16.44 23.13
N TYR A 270 18.67 -17.30 22.74
CA TYR A 270 20.05 -17.26 23.25
C TYR A 270 21.05 -17.61 22.16
N LEU A 271 22.28 -17.09 22.29
CA LEU A 271 23.43 -17.41 21.43
C LEU A 271 24.57 -17.95 22.29
N ASN A 272 24.87 -19.24 22.16
CA ASN A 272 25.91 -19.95 22.93
C ASN A 272 27.24 -20.06 22.14
N GLU A 273 28.26 -20.69 22.72
CA GLU A 273 29.59 -20.84 22.09
C GLU A 273 29.61 -21.76 20.86
N ASP A 274 28.63 -22.65 20.74
CA ASP A 274 28.49 -23.56 19.60
C ASP A 274 27.67 -22.96 18.46
N SER A 275 27.02 -21.82 18.68
CA SER A 275 26.18 -21.19 17.67
C SER A 275 27.00 -20.69 16.48
N PHE A 276 26.50 -20.95 15.28
CA PHE A 276 27.17 -20.66 14.00
C PHE A 276 28.53 -21.35 13.77
N ARG A 277 28.95 -22.28 14.62
CA ARG A 277 30.24 -23.00 14.50
C ARG A 277 30.38 -23.80 13.19
N SER A 278 29.28 -24.14 12.53
CA SER A 278 29.26 -24.75 11.20
C SER A 278 29.59 -23.77 10.07
N PHE A 279 29.68 -22.45 10.32
CA PHE A 279 29.95 -21.42 9.32
C PHE A 279 31.24 -20.67 9.64
N ARG A 280 32.06 -20.35 8.63
CA ARG A 280 33.36 -19.68 8.85
C ARG A 280 33.38 -18.19 8.56
N LYS A 281 32.55 -17.71 7.66
CA LYS A 281 32.57 -16.33 7.18
C LYS A 281 31.16 -15.85 6.84
N PHE A 282 30.84 -14.65 7.27
CA PHE A 282 29.62 -13.96 6.87
C PHE A 282 29.94 -12.63 6.20
N THR A 283 29.25 -12.33 5.10
CA THR A 283 29.13 -10.95 4.62
C THR A 283 28.15 -10.22 5.52
N THR A 284 26.94 -10.76 5.69
CA THR A 284 25.89 -10.20 6.55
C THR A 284 25.29 -11.31 7.39
N LEU A 285 25.14 -11.07 8.69
CA LEU A 285 24.40 -11.92 9.61
C LEU A 285 23.29 -11.09 10.24
N ASP A 286 22.05 -11.32 9.83
CA ASP A 286 20.89 -10.62 10.37
C ASP A 286 20.11 -11.50 11.35
N LEU A 287 20.13 -11.13 12.62
CA LEU A 287 19.46 -11.78 13.75
C LEU A 287 18.40 -10.85 14.36
N SER A 288 17.99 -9.81 13.65
CA SER A 288 17.04 -8.84 14.18
C SER A 288 15.65 -9.44 14.40
N TYR A 289 14.83 -8.80 15.24
CA TYR A 289 13.46 -9.25 15.52
C TYR A 289 13.37 -10.69 16.03
N ASN A 290 14.32 -11.10 16.85
CA ASN A 290 14.29 -12.37 17.58
C ASN A 290 13.97 -12.09 19.06
N GLU A 291 14.20 -13.08 19.93
CA GLU A 291 13.97 -12.96 21.37
C GLU A 291 15.28 -13.00 22.17
N ILE A 292 16.40 -12.60 21.54
CA ILE A 292 17.74 -12.79 22.09
C ILE A 292 17.93 -11.93 23.34
N ASP A 293 18.13 -12.54 24.50
CA ASP A 293 18.43 -11.86 25.75
C ASP A 293 19.87 -12.10 26.23
N ALA A 294 20.47 -13.24 25.87
CA ALA A 294 21.82 -13.64 26.25
C ALA A 294 22.70 -13.98 25.03
N VAL A 295 23.92 -13.41 25.01
CA VAL A 295 24.94 -13.66 23.98
C VAL A 295 26.26 -14.05 24.66
N SER A 296 26.80 -15.21 24.30
CA SER A 296 28.10 -15.68 24.82
C SER A 296 29.27 -14.84 24.31
N PRO A 297 30.28 -14.51 25.14
CA PRO A 297 31.51 -13.85 24.71
C PRO A 297 32.34 -14.63 23.67
N HIS A 298 32.11 -15.93 23.49
CA HIS A 298 32.87 -16.76 22.54
C HIS A 298 32.04 -17.20 21.32
N ILE A 299 30.87 -16.59 21.10
CA ILE A 299 29.96 -16.90 19.97
C ILE A 299 30.67 -16.92 18.60
N PHE A 300 31.61 -16.00 18.38
CA PHE A 300 32.33 -15.89 17.10
C PHE A 300 33.75 -16.47 17.15
N ALA A 301 34.12 -17.25 18.16
CA ALA A 301 35.47 -17.79 18.32
C ALA A 301 35.92 -18.63 17.11
N THR A 302 34.98 -19.26 16.39
CA THR A 302 35.26 -20.08 15.21
C THR A 302 34.95 -19.39 13.87
N VAL A 303 34.30 -18.22 13.91
CA VAL A 303 33.90 -17.41 12.76
C VAL A 303 34.97 -16.36 12.48
N SER A 304 35.65 -16.49 11.33
CA SER A 304 36.82 -15.68 10.98
C SER A 304 36.51 -14.27 10.48
N SER A 305 35.27 -14.01 10.02
CA SER A 305 34.87 -12.71 9.47
C SER A 305 33.37 -12.56 9.49
N VAL A 306 32.89 -11.40 9.92
CA VAL A 306 31.52 -10.90 9.72
C VAL A 306 31.66 -9.47 9.26
N LYS A 307 31.12 -9.06 8.10
CA LYS A 307 31.21 -7.65 7.65
C LYS A 307 30.06 -6.81 8.21
N GLU A 308 28.86 -7.37 8.30
CA GLU A 308 27.66 -6.71 8.82
C GLU A 308 26.94 -7.63 9.81
N LEU A 309 26.65 -7.12 11.00
CA LEU A 309 25.92 -7.82 12.05
C LEU A 309 24.72 -6.99 12.49
N ASN A 310 23.52 -7.56 12.36
CA ASN A 310 22.29 -6.94 12.80
C ASN A 310 21.67 -7.75 13.95
N LEU A 311 21.56 -7.13 15.12
CA LEU A 311 21.00 -7.69 16.35
C LEU A 311 19.85 -6.80 16.85
N ALA A 312 19.29 -5.93 16.01
CA ALA A 312 18.25 -5.00 16.42
C ALA A 312 16.93 -5.68 16.81
N HIS A 313 16.08 -5.02 17.61
CA HIS A 313 14.78 -5.55 18.03
C HIS A 313 14.89 -6.92 18.72
N ASN A 314 15.80 -7.01 19.70
CA ASN A 314 15.97 -8.15 20.59
C ASN A 314 15.82 -7.68 22.06
N ARG A 315 16.18 -8.50 23.04
CA ARG A 315 16.09 -8.19 24.47
C ARG A 315 17.47 -8.07 25.13
N ILE A 316 18.49 -7.69 24.35
CA ILE A 316 19.88 -7.68 24.81
C ILE A 316 20.07 -6.52 25.79
N THR A 317 20.54 -6.80 27.00
CA THR A 317 20.83 -5.76 28.01
C THR A 317 22.31 -5.34 28.01
N SER A 318 23.21 -6.24 27.66
CA SER A 318 24.66 -5.99 27.60
C SER A 318 25.37 -6.99 26.67
N LEU A 319 26.57 -6.63 26.18
CA LEU A 319 27.48 -7.54 25.49
C LEU A 319 28.86 -7.46 26.15
N GLY A 320 29.36 -8.61 26.60
CA GLY A 320 30.63 -8.71 27.32
C GLY A 320 31.85 -8.53 26.41
N ARG A 321 32.98 -8.09 26.99
CA ARG A 321 34.27 -8.04 26.29
C ARG A 321 34.67 -9.41 25.75
N GLY A 322 35.28 -9.47 24.57
CA GLY A 322 35.65 -10.71 23.89
C GLY A 322 34.63 -11.16 22.83
N THR A 323 33.36 -10.73 22.95
CA THR A 323 32.26 -11.14 22.04
C THR A 323 32.62 -10.97 20.57
N PHE A 324 33.33 -9.89 20.22
CA PHE A 324 33.69 -9.58 18.83
C PHE A 324 35.19 -9.75 18.54
N GLU A 325 35.98 -10.33 19.45
CA GLU A 325 37.45 -10.38 19.34
C GLU A 325 37.92 -10.94 17.99
N ASN A 326 37.33 -12.05 17.55
CA ASN A 326 37.74 -12.72 16.31
C ASN A 326 37.25 -12.00 15.03
N ILE A 327 36.09 -11.32 15.10
CA ILE A 327 35.45 -10.67 13.95
C ILE A 327 35.74 -9.16 13.86
N GLY A 328 36.32 -8.56 14.90
CA GLY A 328 36.49 -7.11 15.04
C GLY A 328 37.43 -6.46 14.03
N LYS A 329 38.21 -7.26 13.28
CA LYS A 329 39.04 -6.82 12.16
C LYS A 329 38.29 -6.74 10.83
N ALA A 330 37.08 -7.29 10.74
CA ALA A 330 36.28 -7.34 9.52
C ALA A 330 34.93 -6.62 9.64
N LEU A 331 34.38 -6.50 10.86
CA LEU A 331 33.06 -5.93 11.12
C LEU A 331 33.02 -4.43 10.80
N LYS A 332 32.25 -4.06 9.77
CA LYS A 332 32.04 -2.68 9.30
C LYS A 332 30.72 -2.09 9.79
N THR A 333 29.68 -2.90 9.90
CA THR A 333 28.34 -2.45 10.31
C THR A 333 27.85 -3.27 11.49
N LEU A 334 27.45 -2.60 12.56
CA LEU A 334 26.86 -3.21 13.74
C LEU A 334 25.57 -2.47 14.09
N ASN A 335 24.45 -3.19 14.06
CA ASN A 335 23.16 -2.66 14.45
C ASN A 335 22.66 -3.35 15.74
N LEU A 336 22.51 -2.57 16.79
CA LEU A 336 22.04 -2.96 18.12
C LEU A 336 20.81 -2.13 18.54
N ALA A 337 20.13 -1.50 17.58
CA ALA A 337 18.96 -0.67 17.85
C ALA A 337 17.80 -1.47 18.48
N TRP A 338 16.94 -0.80 19.24
CA TRP A 338 15.74 -1.37 19.86
C TRP A 338 16.03 -2.62 20.69
N ASN A 339 17.01 -2.51 21.57
CA ASN A 339 17.33 -3.49 22.61
C ASN A 339 17.09 -2.86 23.99
N GLU A 340 17.56 -3.51 25.05
CA GLU A 340 17.35 -3.07 26.43
C GLU A 340 18.62 -2.52 27.10
N MET A 341 19.54 -1.96 26.30
CA MET A 341 20.82 -1.50 26.79
C MET A 341 20.71 -0.15 27.51
N HIS A 342 21.33 -0.04 28.69
CA HIS A 342 21.40 1.20 29.48
C HIS A 342 22.73 1.95 29.29
N THR A 343 23.78 1.21 28.90
CA THR A 343 25.13 1.72 28.67
C THR A 343 25.69 1.14 27.37
N VAL A 344 26.79 1.71 26.89
CA VAL A 344 27.50 1.20 25.72
C VAL A 344 28.17 -0.14 26.06
N PRO A 345 28.01 -1.18 25.22
CA PRO A 345 28.58 -2.50 25.54
C PRO A 345 30.11 -2.54 25.47
N GLU A 346 30.74 -3.20 26.45
CA GLU A 346 32.20 -3.41 26.53
C GLU A 346 32.77 -4.18 25.33
N ALA A 347 31.95 -5.02 24.68
CA ALA A 347 32.30 -5.74 23.46
C ALA A 347 32.80 -4.82 22.31
N LEU A 348 32.40 -3.55 22.29
CA LEU A 348 32.84 -2.62 21.23
C LEU A 348 34.35 -2.32 21.28
N ALA A 349 35.01 -2.55 22.42
CA ALA A 349 36.45 -2.34 22.58
C ALA A 349 37.28 -3.25 21.65
N ASP A 350 36.71 -4.37 21.20
CA ASP A 350 37.37 -5.33 20.32
C ASP A 350 37.37 -4.86 18.85
N LEU A 351 36.49 -3.91 18.51
CA LEU A 351 36.27 -3.44 17.15
C LEU A 351 37.26 -2.32 16.79
N ARG A 352 37.83 -2.40 15.59
CA ARG A 352 38.81 -1.40 15.11
C ARG A 352 38.49 -0.80 13.76
N VAL A 353 37.72 -1.51 12.93
CA VAL A 353 37.39 -1.10 11.56
C VAL A 353 35.91 -0.78 11.37
N LEU A 354 35.13 -0.72 12.45
CA LEU A 354 33.70 -0.47 12.41
C LEU A 354 33.43 0.94 11.84
N GLN A 355 32.56 1.00 10.84
CA GLN A 355 32.19 2.22 10.14
C GLN A 355 30.80 2.71 10.55
N ILE A 356 29.85 1.81 10.80
CA ILE A 356 28.46 2.14 11.11
C ILE A 356 28.07 1.47 12.42
N LEU A 357 27.65 2.27 13.40
CA LEU A 357 27.14 1.80 14.68
C LEU A 357 25.75 2.39 14.94
N LYS A 358 24.75 1.51 15.09
CA LYS A 358 23.38 1.89 15.42
C LYS A 358 22.99 1.38 16.80
N LEU A 359 22.56 2.29 17.67
CA LEU A 359 22.19 2.07 19.06
C LEU A 359 20.84 2.72 19.38
N ASP A 360 20.02 2.98 18.37
CA ASP A 360 18.74 3.66 18.50
C ASP A 360 17.77 2.92 19.42
N GLY A 361 16.79 3.58 20.03
CA GLY A 361 15.68 2.91 20.73
C GLY A 361 16.11 2.07 21.94
N ASN A 362 17.27 2.37 22.53
CA ASN A 362 17.74 1.76 23.77
C ASN A 362 17.37 2.66 24.97
N LYS A 363 17.90 2.35 26.15
CA LYS A 363 17.63 3.06 27.41
C LYS A 363 18.83 3.92 27.84
N MET A 364 19.68 4.36 26.90
CA MET A 364 20.94 5.03 27.22
C MET A 364 20.73 6.50 27.58
N SER A 365 21.45 6.99 28.59
CA SER A 365 21.48 8.41 28.96
C SER A 365 22.85 9.07 28.78
N LYS A 366 23.91 8.26 28.63
CA LYS A 366 25.31 8.67 28.48
C LYS A 366 26.05 7.72 27.54
N LEU A 367 27.13 8.19 26.91
CA LEU A 367 28.05 7.37 26.12
C LEU A 367 29.41 7.32 26.85
N ASP A 368 29.80 6.12 27.29
CA ASP A 368 31.10 5.91 27.94
C ASP A 368 32.23 5.84 26.91
N VAL A 369 33.35 6.53 27.21
CA VAL A 369 34.48 6.67 26.26
C VAL A 369 35.31 5.41 26.12
N GLY A 370 35.34 4.55 27.15
CA GLY A 370 36.18 3.35 27.20
C GLY A 370 35.93 2.40 26.02
N PRO A 371 34.73 1.81 25.89
CA PRO A 371 34.44 0.83 24.84
C PRO A 371 34.54 1.37 23.40
N LEU A 372 34.41 2.68 23.21
CA LEU A 372 34.45 3.32 21.88
C LEU A 372 35.84 3.81 21.48
N ASN A 373 36.85 3.68 22.36
CA ASN A 373 38.19 4.19 22.11
C ASN A 373 38.86 3.57 20.88
N GLY A 374 38.58 2.29 20.59
CA GLY A 374 39.07 1.59 19.39
C GLY A 374 38.46 2.07 18.08
N LEU A 375 37.35 2.82 18.13
CA LEU A 375 36.56 3.24 16.97
C LEU A 375 36.85 4.68 16.50
N LYS A 376 37.75 5.38 17.20
CA LYS A 376 38.06 6.80 16.99
C LYS A 376 38.40 7.17 15.55
N GLU A 377 39.13 6.30 14.86
CA GLU A 377 39.62 6.55 13.50
C GLU A 377 38.77 5.87 12.41
N SER A 378 37.84 4.98 12.77
CA SER A 378 37.09 4.16 11.80
C SER A 378 35.62 4.52 11.68
N LEU A 379 34.99 5.02 12.75
CA LEU A 379 33.55 5.24 12.78
C LEU A 379 33.14 6.41 11.87
N VAL A 380 32.23 6.13 10.93
CA VAL A 380 31.68 7.06 9.94
C VAL A 380 30.26 7.48 10.29
N GLU A 381 29.43 6.56 10.80
CA GLU A 381 28.05 6.79 11.20
C GLU A 381 27.82 6.30 12.63
N LEU A 382 27.27 7.17 13.46
CA LEU A 382 26.78 6.85 14.80
C LEU A 382 25.33 7.28 14.93
N SER A 383 24.45 6.33 15.21
CA SER A 383 23.03 6.57 15.45
C SER A 383 22.68 6.18 16.88
N VAL A 384 22.18 7.15 17.65
CA VAL A 384 21.77 7.00 19.06
C VAL A 384 20.41 7.69 19.29
N SER A 385 19.55 7.66 18.27
CA SER A 385 18.22 8.26 18.35
C SER A 385 17.32 7.48 19.32
N PHE A 386 16.21 8.08 19.79
CA PHE A 386 15.28 7.40 20.70
C PHE A 386 15.95 6.82 21.95
N ASN A 387 16.79 7.61 22.58
CA ASN A 387 17.40 7.26 23.85
C ASN A 387 16.99 8.33 24.89
N HIS A 388 17.74 8.44 25.97
CA HIS A 388 17.49 9.35 27.08
C HIS A 388 18.61 10.39 27.24
N PHE A 389 19.27 10.78 26.14
CA PHE A 389 20.32 11.80 26.19
C PHE A 389 19.74 13.19 26.50
N SER A 390 20.24 13.85 27.53
CA SER A 390 19.88 15.23 27.88
C SER A 390 20.83 16.27 27.28
N SER A 391 22.00 15.84 26.80
CA SER A 391 23.02 16.69 26.19
C SER A 391 23.77 15.95 25.09
N ILE A 392 24.36 16.69 24.16
CA ILE A 392 25.25 16.11 23.14
C ILE A 392 26.53 15.59 23.81
N PRO A 393 26.97 14.34 23.56
CA PRO A 393 28.12 13.74 24.23
C PRO A 393 29.45 14.24 23.65
N SER A 394 29.81 15.49 23.96
CA SER A 394 30.93 16.23 23.36
C SER A 394 32.31 15.59 23.55
N ASP A 395 32.60 15.07 24.74
CA ASP A 395 33.96 14.60 25.10
C ASP A 395 34.37 13.37 24.27
N LEU A 396 33.41 12.51 23.96
CA LEU A 396 33.59 11.36 23.09
C LEU A 396 33.71 11.79 21.62
N LEU A 397 32.80 12.65 21.17
CA LEU A 397 32.68 13.06 19.77
C LEU A 397 33.91 13.83 19.27
N GLN A 398 34.61 14.53 20.16
CA GLN A 398 35.91 15.17 19.85
C GLN A 398 36.96 14.16 19.36
N SER A 399 36.88 12.91 19.82
CA SER A 399 37.86 11.88 19.50
C SER A 399 37.55 11.08 18.22
N LEU A 400 36.32 11.15 17.71
CA LEU A 400 35.89 10.45 16.49
C LEU A 400 36.25 11.27 15.25
N SER A 401 37.42 11.01 14.64
CA SER A 401 37.97 11.83 13.55
C SER A 401 37.35 11.54 12.17
N SER A 402 36.77 10.35 11.98
CA SER A 402 36.21 9.90 10.69
C SER A 402 34.69 10.07 10.57
N LEU A 403 34.03 10.56 11.62
CA LEU A 403 32.57 10.64 11.72
C LEU A 403 32.00 11.63 10.68
N LYS A 404 31.00 11.16 9.92
CA LYS A 404 30.28 11.93 8.89
C LYS A 404 28.78 12.03 9.15
N ILE A 405 28.20 11.09 9.89
CA ILE A 405 26.78 11.09 10.21
C ILE A 405 26.63 10.87 11.72
N LEU A 406 25.91 11.78 12.35
CA LEU A 406 25.52 11.66 13.76
C LEU A 406 24.02 11.89 13.90
N ASP A 407 23.30 10.88 14.34
CA ASP A 407 21.88 10.99 14.67
C ASP A 407 21.65 10.94 16.19
N LEU A 408 21.22 12.07 16.73
CA LEU A 408 20.91 12.31 18.15
C LEU A 408 19.43 12.66 18.35
N SER A 409 18.60 12.41 17.36
CA SER A 409 17.23 12.88 17.34
C SER A 409 16.38 12.09 18.38
N LYS A 410 15.21 12.55 18.87
CA LYS A 410 14.27 11.82 19.80
C LYS A 410 15.00 11.48 21.09
N ASN A 411 15.77 12.45 21.54
CA ASN A 411 16.35 12.46 22.86
C ASN A 411 15.69 13.59 23.64
N ARG A 412 16.27 13.94 24.78
CA ARG A 412 15.79 15.00 25.66
C ARG A 412 16.78 16.17 25.66
N ILE A 413 17.39 16.45 24.51
CA ILE A 413 18.43 17.47 24.39
C ILE A 413 17.78 18.85 24.39
N GLU A 414 17.98 19.63 25.45
CA GLU A 414 17.36 20.96 25.60
C GLU A 414 18.25 22.10 25.09
N SER A 415 19.56 21.86 25.00
CA SER A 415 20.53 22.85 24.49
C SER A 415 21.73 22.20 23.82
N VAL A 416 22.37 22.96 22.94
CA VAL A 416 23.68 22.64 22.36
C VAL A 416 24.73 23.39 23.18
N ALA A 417 25.77 22.71 23.68
CA ALA A 417 26.83 23.39 24.43
C ALA A 417 27.77 24.15 23.48
N ALA A 418 28.26 25.34 23.86
CA ALA A 418 29.13 26.16 22.99
C ALA A 418 30.51 25.52 22.69
N ASN A 419 30.93 24.58 23.52
CA ASN A 419 32.17 23.82 23.36
C ASN A 419 31.98 22.50 22.59
N TRP A 420 30.82 22.26 21.99
CA TRP A 420 30.55 21.12 21.12
C TRP A 420 31.55 21.03 19.96
N ARG A 421 32.15 19.84 19.74
CA ARG A 421 33.13 19.57 18.68
C ARG A 421 33.05 18.11 18.20
N ILE A 422 33.32 17.88 16.91
CA ILE A 422 33.56 16.54 16.34
C ILE A 422 34.96 16.49 15.75
N GLY A 423 35.73 15.48 16.13
CA GLY A 423 37.06 15.22 15.57
C GLY A 423 38.13 16.28 15.91
N ASN A 424 39.34 16.07 15.40
CA ASN A 424 40.51 16.92 15.64
C ASN A 424 40.82 17.85 14.45
N LEU A 425 39.83 18.66 14.04
CA LEU A 425 39.92 19.55 12.87
C LEU A 425 40.78 20.82 13.08
N GLN A 426 41.51 20.94 14.20
CA GLN A 426 42.37 22.10 14.50
C GLN A 426 43.57 22.28 13.55
N LYS A 427 43.95 21.25 12.78
CA LYS A 427 45.18 21.26 11.96
C LYS A 427 45.00 21.64 10.48
N VAL A 428 43.78 21.90 10.00
CA VAL A 428 43.56 22.26 8.58
C VAL A 428 43.41 23.78 8.47
N PRO A 429 44.28 24.48 7.72
CA PRO A 429 44.15 25.93 7.47
C PRO A 429 42.80 26.25 6.82
N HIS A 430 42.15 27.34 7.26
CA HIS A 430 40.85 27.81 6.73
C HIS A 430 40.77 27.90 5.20
N SER A 431 41.90 28.13 4.52
CA SER A 431 42.00 28.20 3.05
C SER A 431 41.90 26.84 2.33
N LEU A 432 42.13 25.72 3.02
CA LEU A 432 42.05 24.34 2.48
C LEU A 432 40.74 23.62 2.86
N LEU A 433 39.91 24.21 3.73
CA LEU A 433 38.71 23.60 4.32
C LEU A 433 37.53 23.42 3.34
N LEU A 434 37.43 24.25 2.29
CA LEU A 434 36.24 24.33 1.42
C LEU A 434 36.13 23.23 0.36
N HIS A 435 37.20 22.48 0.06
CA HIS A 435 37.23 21.55 -1.09
C HIS A 435 37.67 20.11 -0.76
N LEU A 436 38.11 19.83 0.47
CA LEU A 436 38.75 18.54 0.82
C LEU A 436 38.18 17.82 2.04
N LEU A 437 37.27 18.44 2.80
CA LEU A 437 36.73 17.82 4.02
C LEU A 437 35.48 16.97 3.75
N PRO A 438 35.33 15.81 4.43
CA PRO A 438 34.10 15.04 4.38
C PRO A 438 32.94 15.85 4.97
N SER A 439 31.84 15.89 4.22
CA SER A 439 30.59 16.54 4.60
C SER A 439 30.00 15.88 5.86
N LEU A 440 29.88 16.63 6.96
CA LEU A 440 29.25 16.15 8.19
C LEU A 440 27.74 16.41 8.17
N GLN A 441 26.95 15.43 8.60
CA GLN A 441 25.51 15.49 8.77
C GLN A 441 25.17 15.31 10.25
N LEU A 442 24.36 16.23 10.79
CA LEU A 442 23.93 16.22 12.17
C LEU A 442 22.40 16.25 12.24
N TYR A 443 21.82 15.25 12.88
CA TYR A 443 20.40 15.17 13.13
C TYR A 443 20.11 15.38 14.62
N LEU A 444 19.33 16.42 14.90
CA LEU A 444 18.88 16.82 16.23
C LEU A 444 17.36 17.00 16.27
N ALA A 445 16.65 16.36 15.34
CA ALA A 445 15.21 16.48 15.26
C ALA A 445 14.53 15.96 16.54
N ALA A 446 13.29 16.39 16.80
CA ALA A 446 12.45 16.02 17.93
C ALA A 446 13.23 15.87 19.25
N ASN A 447 13.86 16.96 19.66
CA ASN A 447 14.49 17.12 20.95
C ASN A 447 13.75 18.25 21.72
N GLY A 448 14.32 18.72 22.83
CA GLY A 448 13.76 19.80 23.63
C GLY A 448 14.34 21.19 23.30
N LEU A 449 14.92 21.40 22.11
CA LEU A 449 15.63 22.65 21.82
C LEU A 449 14.64 23.83 21.75
N THR A 450 14.81 24.83 22.61
CA THR A 450 13.91 26.00 22.66
C THR A 450 14.49 27.24 21.98
N SER A 451 15.80 27.44 22.02
CA SER A 451 16.47 28.57 21.37
C SER A 451 17.96 28.30 21.13
N LEU A 452 18.56 29.05 20.20
CA LEU A 452 20.01 29.11 20.01
C LEU A 452 20.48 30.56 20.21
N SER A 453 20.48 31.03 21.46
CA SER A 453 20.48 32.47 21.77
C SER A 453 21.85 33.17 21.93
N SER A 454 22.97 32.47 22.28
CA SER A 454 24.41 32.89 22.22
C SER A 454 25.27 31.92 23.09
N PRO A 455 26.60 31.65 22.92
CA PRO A 455 27.60 31.92 21.86
C PRO A 455 27.47 31.01 20.60
N PRO A 456 28.38 31.04 19.60
CA PRO A 456 28.26 30.22 18.39
C PRO A 456 28.37 28.72 18.69
N PHE A 457 27.22 28.06 18.79
CA PHE A 457 27.05 26.65 19.19
C PHE A 457 27.83 25.66 18.32
N PHE A 458 27.97 25.96 17.04
CA PHE A 458 28.67 25.10 16.06
C PHE A 458 30.04 25.68 15.63
N ALA A 459 30.62 26.57 16.45
CA ALA A 459 31.89 27.23 16.15
C ALA A 459 33.02 26.26 15.80
N HIS A 460 33.01 25.07 16.38
CA HIS A 460 34.08 24.07 16.24
C HIS A 460 33.73 22.94 15.26
N SER A 461 32.71 23.12 14.41
CA SER A 461 32.25 22.12 13.43
C SER A 461 32.09 22.69 12.01
N PRO A 462 33.12 23.34 11.42
CA PRO A 462 33.01 24.05 10.14
C PRO A 462 32.69 23.15 8.93
N ALA A 463 32.86 21.82 9.06
CA ALA A 463 32.57 20.83 8.04
C ALA A 463 31.09 20.40 7.96
N LEU A 464 30.22 20.93 8.82
CA LEU A 464 28.80 20.60 8.84
C LEU A 464 28.11 21.09 7.57
N SER A 465 27.57 20.16 6.78
CA SER A 465 26.87 20.45 5.52
C SER A 465 25.38 20.19 5.59
N HIS A 466 24.92 19.28 6.47
CA HIS A 466 23.51 18.99 6.68
C HIS A 466 23.17 19.12 8.16
N LEU A 467 22.12 19.88 8.47
CA LEU A 467 21.66 20.09 9.83
C LEU A 467 20.15 19.95 9.91
N ASP A 468 19.69 18.99 10.73
CA ASP A 468 18.28 18.80 11.02
C ASP A 468 17.94 19.23 12.45
N LEU A 469 17.14 20.28 12.57
CA LEU A 469 16.62 20.86 13.81
C LEU A 469 15.09 20.80 13.87
N SER A 470 14.46 19.97 13.04
CA SER A 470 13.00 19.88 12.96
C SER A 470 12.35 19.30 14.23
N PHE A 471 11.06 19.55 14.43
CA PHE A 471 10.28 19.04 15.59
C PHE A 471 10.82 19.47 16.96
N ASN A 472 11.51 20.60 17.02
CA ASN A 472 11.93 21.19 18.29
C ASN A 472 10.96 22.31 18.70
N GLN A 473 11.31 23.07 19.73
CA GLN A 473 10.53 24.20 20.23
C GLN A 473 11.24 25.54 19.93
N ILE A 474 11.99 25.59 18.83
CA ILE A 474 12.85 26.73 18.50
C ILE A 474 11.98 27.93 18.11
N HIS A 475 11.95 28.95 18.94
CA HIS A 475 11.26 30.21 18.65
C HIS A 475 12.23 31.32 18.22
N THR A 476 13.51 31.22 18.57
CA THR A 476 14.55 32.21 18.24
C THR A 476 15.88 31.55 17.85
N LEU A 477 16.54 32.13 16.84
CA LEU A 477 17.88 31.77 16.38
C LEU A 477 18.77 33.01 16.43
N SER A 478 19.93 32.91 17.07
CA SER A 478 20.90 34.02 17.13
C SER A 478 21.50 34.31 15.75
N PRO A 479 21.78 35.57 15.40
CA PRO A 479 22.47 35.95 14.15
C PRO A 479 23.84 35.27 13.97
N ILE A 480 24.50 34.91 15.08
CA ILE A 480 25.81 34.26 15.06
C ILE A 480 25.74 32.73 15.20
N ALA A 481 24.55 32.13 15.19
CA ALA A 481 24.37 30.71 15.46
C ALA A 481 25.10 29.81 14.44
N PHE A 482 25.11 30.19 13.16
CA PHE A 482 25.67 29.40 12.06
C PHE A 482 26.86 30.07 11.37
N THR A 483 27.39 31.19 11.86
CA THR A 483 28.41 31.98 11.12
C THR A 483 29.68 31.22 10.75
N THR A 484 30.02 30.16 11.48
CA THR A 484 31.17 29.29 11.22
C THR A 484 30.88 28.14 10.24
N LEU A 485 29.62 27.89 9.90
CA LEU A 485 29.16 26.75 9.08
C LEU A 485 29.12 27.12 7.58
N LEU A 486 30.28 27.42 7.00
CA LEU A 486 30.37 27.87 5.59
C LEU A 486 30.08 26.76 4.57
N ALA A 487 30.17 25.49 4.99
CA ALA A 487 29.87 24.31 4.17
C ALA A 487 28.38 23.89 4.21
N LEU A 488 27.54 24.59 4.97
CA LEU A 488 26.13 24.23 5.15
C LEU A 488 25.35 24.35 3.83
N ASP A 489 24.78 23.23 3.41
CA ASP A 489 24.09 23.03 2.14
C ASP A 489 22.60 22.74 2.33
N THR A 490 22.26 22.00 3.39
CA THR A 490 20.88 21.61 3.71
C THR A 490 20.53 21.91 5.16
N VAL A 491 19.41 22.60 5.37
CA VAL A 491 18.87 22.91 6.70
C VAL A 491 17.39 22.56 6.79
N PHE A 492 17.05 21.77 7.81
CA PHE A 492 15.68 21.42 8.17
C PHE A 492 15.31 22.11 9.49
N LEU A 493 14.25 22.91 9.45
CA LEU A 493 13.74 23.69 10.57
C LEU A 493 12.21 23.55 10.70
N GLN A 494 11.60 22.58 10.03
CA GLN A 494 10.15 22.39 10.06
C GLN A 494 9.64 22.01 11.46
N HIS A 495 8.38 22.34 11.75
CA HIS A 495 7.74 22.07 13.04
C HIS A 495 8.55 22.64 14.21
N ASN A 496 8.80 23.95 14.13
CA ASN A 496 9.35 24.76 15.21
C ASN A 496 8.39 25.95 15.45
N LEU A 497 8.81 26.92 16.25
CA LEU A 497 8.02 28.07 16.65
C LEU A 497 8.55 29.38 16.03
N LEU A 498 9.24 29.31 14.88
CA LEU A 498 9.84 30.47 14.24
C LEU A 498 8.77 31.42 13.72
N LYS A 499 8.81 32.68 14.15
CA LYS A 499 7.90 33.74 13.66
C LYS A 499 8.38 34.45 12.39
N VAL A 500 9.67 34.32 12.11
CA VAL A 500 10.34 34.94 10.96
C VAL A 500 11.33 33.96 10.35
N ILE A 501 11.61 34.12 9.06
CA ILE A 501 12.71 33.40 8.43
C ILE A 501 14.02 33.83 9.11
N PRO A 502 14.87 32.90 9.58
CA PRO A 502 16.09 33.21 10.32
C PRO A 502 17.23 33.67 9.39
N ARG A 503 16.98 34.74 8.64
CA ARG A 503 17.90 35.27 7.62
C ARG A 503 19.23 35.72 8.21
N GLU A 504 19.20 36.45 9.32
CA GLU A 504 20.41 36.95 9.97
C GLU A 504 21.32 35.80 10.43
N SER A 505 20.73 34.73 10.97
CA SER A 505 21.45 33.52 11.37
C SER A 505 22.06 32.77 10.20
N LEU A 506 21.45 32.83 9.02
CA LEU A 506 21.83 32.10 7.82
C LEU A 506 22.57 32.96 6.79
N ILE A 507 22.98 34.18 7.14
CA ILE A 507 23.55 35.15 6.19
C ILE A 507 24.91 34.71 5.62
N ALA A 508 25.67 33.93 6.39
CA ALA A 508 26.99 33.43 5.98
C ALA A 508 26.92 32.17 5.09
N GLN A 509 25.73 31.54 4.96
CA GLN A 509 25.53 30.26 4.29
C GLN A 509 25.34 30.42 2.78
N THR A 510 26.35 30.93 2.07
CA THR A 510 26.28 31.17 0.61
C THR A 510 26.16 29.88 -0.22
N SER A 511 26.49 28.73 0.38
CA SER A 511 26.43 27.41 -0.25
C SER A 511 25.07 26.73 -0.16
N LEU A 512 24.11 27.29 0.59
CA LEU A 512 22.82 26.67 0.90
C LEU A 512 22.02 26.34 -0.37
N HIS A 513 21.68 25.06 -0.55
CA HIS A 513 20.88 24.53 -1.66
C HIS A 513 19.44 24.20 -1.27
N THR A 514 19.24 23.66 -0.05
CA THR A 514 17.93 23.25 0.45
C THR A 514 17.62 23.89 1.80
N LEU A 515 16.47 24.55 1.88
CA LEU A 515 15.92 25.10 3.12
C LEU A 515 14.46 24.70 3.29
N VAL A 516 14.14 24.07 4.42
CA VAL A 516 12.78 23.65 4.77
C VAL A 516 12.37 24.28 6.09
N LEU A 517 11.29 25.06 6.05
CA LEU A 517 10.74 25.86 7.15
C LEU A 517 9.25 25.57 7.38
N ASP A 518 8.79 24.42 6.90
CA ASP A 518 7.38 24.03 6.94
C ASP A 518 6.83 24.04 8.38
N SER A 519 5.54 24.30 8.55
CA SER A 519 4.88 24.19 9.87
C SER A 519 5.57 25.01 10.96
N ASN A 520 5.87 26.28 10.65
CA ASN A 520 6.34 27.26 11.62
C ASN A 520 5.26 28.36 11.82
N MET A 521 5.60 29.44 12.50
CA MET A 521 4.73 30.59 12.71
C MET A 521 5.13 31.79 11.83
N ILE A 522 5.75 31.55 10.66
CA ILE A 522 6.31 32.63 9.83
C ILE A 522 5.19 33.47 9.23
N GLU A 523 5.17 34.77 9.56
CA GLU A 523 4.09 35.69 9.16
C GLU A 523 4.36 36.43 7.85
N SER A 524 5.62 36.59 7.47
CA SER A 524 5.99 37.36 6.28
C SER A 524 7.33 36.93 5.69
N LEU A 525 7.47 37.11 4.37
CA LEU A 525 8.75 37.07 3.66
C LEU A 525 9.45 38.44 3.74
N PRO A 526 10.80 38.49 3.69
CA PRO A 526 11.55 39.75 3.74
C PRO A 526 11.26 40.67 2.52
N THR A 527 11.15 41.98 2.75
CA THR A 527 10.69 43.02 1.79
C THR A 527 11.78 43.69 0.96
N GLN A 528 13.06 43.43 1.22
CA GLN A 528 14.19 43.88 0.40
C GLN A 528 15.09 42.69 0.09
N SER A 529 15.36 42.48 -1.21
CA SER A 529 16.36 41.51 -1.69
C SER A 529 17.76 41.91 -1.28
N THR A 530 18.07 41.63 -0.03
CA THR A 530 19.41 41.60 0.53
C THR A 530 19.78 40.14 0.84
N ALA A 531 19.19 39.19 0.11
CA ALA A 531 19.22 37.77 0.43
C ALA A 531 20.57 37.10 0.07
N PRO A 532 21.06 36.14 0.88
CA PRO A 532 22.46 35.69 0.87
C PRO A 532 22.68 34.32 0.19
N TRP A 533 21.64 33.69 -0.39
CA TRP A 533 21.68 32.28 -0.83
C TRP A 533 21.59 32.14 -2.36
N PRO A 534 22.65 32.48 -3.11
CA PRO A 534 22.66 32.46 -4.58
C PRO A 534 22.58 31.05 -5.18
N ARG A 535 22.72 29.99 -4.37
CA ARG A 535 22.70 28.58 -4.79
C ARG A 535 21.43 27.82 -4.38
N LEU A 536 20.49 28.50 -3.73
CA LEU A 536 19.25 27.88 -3.24
C LEU A 536 18.44 27.34 -4.42
N ALA A 537 18.19 26.03 -4.44
CA ALA A 537 17.41 25.37 -5.48
C ALA A 537 16.05 24.87 -4.97
N ARG A 538 15.95 24.58 -3.67
CA ARG A 538 14.72 24.12 -3.03
C ARG A 538 14.40 24.94 -1.79
N LEU A 539 13.23 25.57 -1.81
CA LEU A 539 12.66 26.28 -0.67
C LEU A 539 11.26 25.75 -0.38
N SER A 540 11.04 25.33 0.86
CA SER A 540 9.72 24.93 1.35
C SER A 540 9.40 25.72 2.60
N ILE A 541 8.29 26.45 2.56
CA ILE A 541 7.75 27.23 3.69
C ILE A 541 6.24 27.03 3.73
N ASN A 542 5.79 25.79 3.54
CA ASN A 542 4.36 25.48 3.60
C ASN A 542 3.86 25.52 5.04
N SER A 543 2.54 25.57 5.22
CA SER A 543 1.91 25.47 6.56
C SER A 543 2.40 26.54 7.53
N ASN A 544 2.56 27.78 7.04
CA ASN A 544 2.97 28.94 7.82
C ASN A 544 1.85 29.98 7.84
N ARG A 545 2.13 31.21 8.29
CA ARG A 545 1.14 32.29 8.43
C ARG A 545 1.37 33.42 7.41
N ILE A 546 2.04 33.14 6.30
CA ILE A 546 2.41 34.16 5.30
C ILE A 546 1.16 34.70 4.62
N SER A 547 0.88 35.99 4.75
CA SER A 547 -0.30 36.63 4.16
C SER A 547 -0.04 37.33 2.81
N SER A 548 1.21 37.69 2.55
CA SER A 548 1.63 38.39 1.33
C SER A 548 3.08 38.09 0.96
N ILE A 549 3.38 38.18 -0.34
CA ILE A 549 4.72 38.05 -0.90
C ILE A 549 5.13 39.40 -1.48
N ASP A 550 6.32 39.89 -1.12
CA ASP A 550 6.89 41.08 -1.71
C ASP A 550 7.47 40.79 -3.10
N GLU A 551 7.41 41.76 -4.02
CA GLU A 551 7.92 41.60 -5.40
C GLU A 551 9.42 41.30 -5.44
N ARG A 552 10.17 41.76 -4.42
CA ARG A 552 11.61 41.55 -4.30
C ARG A 552 11.96 40.41 -3.33
N ALA A 553 11.00 39.59 -2.90
CA ALA A 553 11.25 38.53 -1.92
C ALA A 553 12.28 37.49 -2.43
N PHE A 554 12.35 37.27 -3.75
CA PHE A 554 13.20 36.24 -4.36
C PHE A 554 14.22 36.75 -5.38
N SER A 555 14.47 38.06 -5.48
CA SER A 555 15.26 38.61 -6.60
C SER A 555 16.77 38.28 -6.58
N SER A 556 17.26 37.51 -5.61
CA SER A 556 18.63 36.97 -5.57
C SER A 556 18.71 35.44 -5.69
N SER A 557 17.59 34.73 -5.84
CA SER A 557 17.51 33.26 -5.81
C SER A 557 17.33 32.66 -7.21
N PHE A 558 18.17 33.08 -8.16
CA PHE A 558 18.08 32.69 -9.59
C PHE A 558 18.16 31.18 -9.85
N THR A 559 18.72 30.41 -8.92
CA THR A 559 18.86 28.95 -9.00
C THR A 559 17.63 28.19 -8.51
N LEU A 560 16.63 28.87 -7.95
CA LEU A 560 15.47 28.22 -7.34
C LEU A 560 14.65 27.49 -8.41
N LYS A 561 14.44 26.19 -8.20
CA LYS A 561 13.67 25.31 -9.09
C LYS A 561 12.38 24.81 -8.45
N TYR A 562 12.39 24.61 -7.13
CA TYR A 562 11.25 24.15 -6.34
C TYR A 562 10.90 25.18 -5.28
N LEU A 563 9.65 25.64 -5.31
CA LEU A 563 9.09 26.53 -4.30
C LEU A 563 7.74 26.01 -3.84
N ASP A 564 7.65 25.73 -2.54
CA ASP A 564 6.40 25.36 -1.88
C ASP A 564 5.99 26.43 -0.85
N LEU A 565 4.86 27.05 -1.13
CA LEU A 565 4.19 28.09 -0.35
C LEU A 565 2.79 27.64 0.06
N SER A 566 2.47 26.36 -0.08
CA SER A 566 1.13 25.83 0.16
C SER A 566 0.71 26.01 1.63
N LYS A 567 -0.60 25.97 1.91
CA LYS A 567 -1.14 26.07 3.28
C LYS A 567 -0.66 27.33 4.04
N ASN A 568 -0.57 28.46 3.36
CA ASN A 568 -0.34 29.77 3.96
C ASN A 568 -1.63 30.61 3.91
N ARG A 569 -1.53 31.91 4.15
CA ARG A 569 -2.66 32.87 4.10
C ARG A 569 -2.51 33.84 2.93
N ILE A 570 -1.80 33.44 1.87
CA ILE A 570 -1.45 34.34 0.77
C ILE A 570 -2.73 34.70 0.01
N SER A 571 -3.06 35.98 -0.02
CA SER A 571 -4.31 36.48 -0.61
C SER A 571 -4.17 36.98 -2.05
N THR A 572 -2.97 37.41 -2.44
CA THR A 572 -2.66 37.98 -3.77
C THR A 572 -1.22 37.63 -4.18
N LEU A 573 -0.98 37.47 -5.48
CA LEU A 573 0.36 37.45 -6.06
C LEU A 573 0.60 38.73 -6.85
N LYS A 574 1.61 39.50 -6.44
CA LYS A 574 1.98 40.74 -7.12
C LYS A 574 2.67 40.46 -8.46
N SER A 575 2.66 41.46 -9.33
CA SER A 575 3.39 41.41 -10.60
C SER A 575 4.88 41.15 -10.37
N HIS A 576 5.53 40.41 -11.27
CA HIS A 576 7.00 40.23 -11.26
C HIS A 576 7.61 39.50 -10.04
N THR A 577 6.80 39.04 -9.08
CA THR A 577 7.24 38.32 -7.87
C THR A 577 8.21 37.16 -8.16
N PHE A 578 8.00 36.45 -9.27
CA PHE A 578 8.79 35.29 -9.69
C PHE A 578 9.57 35.52 -10.99
N GLU A 579 9.66 36.75 -11.48
CA GLU A 579 10.21 37.08 -12.81
C GLU A 579 11.63 36.56 -13.01
N LEU A 580 12.47 36.63 -11.98
CA LEU A 580 13.88 36.24 -12.04
C LEU A 580 14.12 34.76 -11.75
N LEU A 581 13.05 33.98 -11.51
CA LEU A 581 13.15 32.58 -11.10
C LEU A 581 12.96 31.63 -12.28
N ARG A 582 13.69 30.50 -12.25
CA ARG A 582 13.55 29.41 -13.22
C ARG A 582 12.90 28.19 -12.57
N LEU A 583 11.69 28.39 -12.04
CA LEU A 583 10.96 27.35 -11.33
C LEU A 583 10.49 26.25 -12.29
N THR A 584 10.73 25.00 -11.90
CA THR A 584 10.11 23.82 -12.55
C THR A 584 8.86 23.38 -11.79
N THR A 585 8.80 23.65 -10.48
CA THR A 585 7.68 23.31 -9.60
C THR A 585 7.33 24.51 -8.73
N LEU A 586 6.08 24.95 -8.84
CA LEU A 586 5.51 25.99 -7.99
C LEU A 586 4.22 25.46 -7.35
N LEU A 587 4.24 25.36 -6.02
CA LEU A 587 3.09 24.91 -5.22
C LEU A 587 2.62 26.07 -4.35
N ILE A 588 1.38 26.52 -4.58
CA ILE A 588 0.72 27.58 -3.80
C ILE A 588 -0.71 27.13 -3.47
N SER A 589 -0.92 25.83 -3.27
CA SER A 589 -2.24 25.29 -2.97
C SER A 589 -2.66 25.60 -1.54
N LYS A 590 -3.97 25.51 -1.25
CA LYS A 590 -4.51 25.74 0.11
C LYS A 590 -4.13 27.12 0.68
N ASN A 591 -4.18 28.17 -0.15
CA ASN A 591 -3.97 29.55 0.24
C ASN A 591 -5.28 30.34 0.14
N GLU A 592 -5.21 31.66 0.25
CA GLU A 592 -6.38 32.54 0.16
C GLU A 592 -6.41 33.34 -1.15
N LEU A 593 -5.75 32.86 -2.20
CA LEU A 593 -5.62 33.59 -3.46
C LEU A 593 -6.99 33.82 -4.07
N SER A 594 -7.40 35.08 -4.14
CA SER A 594 -8.69 35.49 -4.72
C SER A 594 -8.55 35.97 -6.16
N HIS A 595 -7.40 36.54 -6.49
CA HIS A 595 -7.08 37.12 -7.79
C HIS A 595 -5.61 36.85 -8.13
N LEU A 596 -5.31 36.77 -9.42
CA LEU A 596 -3.97 36.62 -9.97
C LEU A 596 -3.65 37.81 -10.86
N HIS A 597 -2.45 38.36 -10.73
CA HIS A 597 -1.97 39.35 -11.67
C HIS A 597 -1.44 38.63 -12.94
N PRO A 598 -1.74 39.08 -14.17
CA PRO A 598 -1.30 38.40 -15.41
C PRO A 598 0.21 38.11 -15.45
N MET A 599 1.02 39.08 -15.04
CA MET A 599 2.50 38.97 -15.03
C MET A 599 3.08 38.31 -13.77
N SER A 600 2.29 37.68 -12.91
CA SER A 600 2.82 37.08 -11.67
C SER A 600 3.67 35.84 -11.96
N ILE A 601 3.25 34.97 -12.90
CA ILE A 601 3.98 33.75 -13.27
C ILE A 601 4.31 33.64 -14.78
N ALA A 602 3.89 34.60 -15.60
CA ALA A 602 4.07 34.56 -17.05
C ALA A 602 5.54 34.33 -17.49
N HIS A 603 6.51 34.79 -16.69
CA HIS A 603 7.93 34.64 -16.99
C HIS A 603 8.53 33.25 -16.69
N ILE A 604 7.79 32.35 -16.02
CA ILE A 604 8.29 31.04 -15.60
C ILE A 604 8.12 30.02 -16.74
N THR A 605 9.05 30.02 -17.69
CA THR A 605 8.94 29.20 -18.92
C THR A 605 9.28 27.72 -18.74
N ASP A 606 10.06 27.37 -17.70
CA ASP A 606 10.57 26.01 -17.46
C ASP A 606 9.61 25.16 -16.58
N MET A 607 8.38 25.65 -16.38
CA MET A 607 7.40 25.08 -15.47
C MET A 607 6.92 23.70 -15.94
N ARG A 608 7.04 22.69 -15.07
CA ARG A 608 6.49 21.34 -15.28
C ARG A 608 5.30 21.04 -14.39
N ARG A 609 5.27 21.61 -13.19
CA ARG A 609 4.17 21.43 -12.24
C ARG A 609 3.75 22.76 -11.63
N LEU A 610 2.47 23.06 -11.79
CA LEU A 610 1.81 24.20 -11.17
C LEU A 610 0.62 23.71 -10.36
N ASP A 611 0.60 24.05 -9.08
CA ASP A 611 -0.50 23.73 -8.19
C ASP A 611 -1.05 25.01 -7.53
N LEU A 612 -2.24 25.40 -7.99
CA LEU A 612 -3.04 26.51 -7.48
C LEU A 612 -4.32 26.00 -6.82
N SER A 613 -4.42 24.70 -6.56
CA SER A 613 -5.64 24.08 -6.05
C SER A 613 -6.02 24.59 -4.67
N HIS A 614 -7.30 24.46 -4.29
CA HIS A 614 -7.79 24.86 -2.97
C HIS A 614 -7.48 26.34 -2.64
N ASN A 615 -7.74 27.24 -3.59
CA ASN A 615 -7.67 28.68 -3.40
C ASN A 615 -9.07 29.30 -3.54
N LYS A 616 -9.15 30.63 -3.68
CA LYS A 616 -10.41 31.37 -3.84
C LYS A 616 -10.52 32.05 -5.21
N LEU A 617 -9.78 31.56 -6.21
CA LEU A 617 -9.66 32.19 -7.52
C LEU A 617 -11.00 32.22 -8.24
N ARG A 618 -11.36 33.37 -8.81
CA ARG A 618 -12.59 33.52 -9.62
C ARG A 618 -12.36 33.56 -11.12
N ILE A 619 -11.19 34.03 -11.53
CA ILE A 619 -10.83 34.27 -12.94
C ILE A 619 -9.39 33.81 -13.14
N LEU A 620 -9.11 33.17 -14.28
CA LEU A 620 -7.76 32.94 -14.77
C LEU A 620 -7.45 34.01 -15.84
N PRO A 621 -6.51 34.94 -15.59
CA PRO A 621 -6.33 36.11 -16.46
C PRO A 621 -5.65 35.79 -17.80
N THR A 622 -5.86 36.62 -18.81
CA THR A 622 -5.17 36.56 -20.11
C THR A 622 -3.65 36.57 -19.95
N ARG A 623 -2.94 35.70 -20.71
CA ARG A 623 -1.48 35.52 -20.70
C ARG A 623 -0.88 35.23 -19.32
N PHE A 624 -1.65 34.59 -18.45
CA PHE A 624 -1.18 34.15 -17.14
C PHE A 624 0.02 33.19 -17.25
N ILE A 625 -0.06 32.23 -18.17
CA ILE A 625 1.07 31.38 -18.57
C ILE A 625 1.51 31.80 -19.97
N PHE A 626 2.81 31.98 -20.15
CA PHE A 626 3.37 32.44 -21.42
C PHE A 626 4.56 31.57 -21.84
N ASN A 627 4.48 31.00 -23.05
CA ASN A 627 5.58 30.31 -23.73
C ASN A 627 6.17 29.12 -22.95
N VAL A 628 5.32 28.32 -22.30
CA VAL A 628 5.73 27.08 -21.61
C VAL A 628 5.62 25.90 -22.56
N THR A 629 6.74 25.19 -22.80
CA THR A 629 6.78 24.11 -23.80
C THR A 629 5.98 22.88 -23.37
N SER A 630 6.07 22.47 -22.11
CA SER A 630 5.34 21.30 -21.62
C SER A 630 5.10 21.41 -20.12
N ILE A 631 3.84 21.35 -19.71
CA ILE A 631 3.41 21.23 -18.31
C ILE A 631 2.93 19.81 -18.09
N ASP A 632 3.57 19.07 -17.19
CA ASP A 632 3.16 17.69 -16.90
C ASP A 632 1.84 17.68 -16.10
N ARG A 633 1.71 18.60 -15.13
CA ARG A 633 0.50 18.74 -14.30
C ARG A 633 0.18 20.21 -14.04
N PHE A 634 -1.00 20.63 -14.49
CA PHE A 634 -1.57 21.92 -14.14
C PHE A 634 -2.84 21.69 -13.32
N LEU A 635 -2.76 22.00 -12.03
CA LEU A 635 -3.84 21.80 -11.07
C LEU A 635 -4.37 23.16 -10.60
N ILE A 636 -5.64 23.42 -10.88
CA ILE A 636 -6.37 24.61 -10.42
C ILE A 636 -7.75 24.25 -9.86
N ASN A 637 -7.93 22.97 -9.54
CA ASN A 637 -9.15 22.43 -8.97
C ASN A 637 -9.45 22.98 -7.57
N ASN A 638 -10.70 22.84 -7.12
CA ASN A 638 -11.15 23.36 -5.82
C ASN A 638 -10.90 24.88 -5.68
N ASN A 639 -11.34 25.64 -6.68
CA ASN A 639 -11.34 27.11 -6.68
C ASN A 639 -12.79 27.62 -6.86
N ASN A 640 -12.96 28.91 -7.13
CA ASN A 640 -14.24 29.52 -7.44
C ASN A 640 -14.28 30.03 -8.89
N LEU A 641 -13.56 29.39 -9.82
CA LEU A 641 -13.43 29.88 -11.20
C LEU A 641 -14.79 29.91 -11.87
N GLU A 642 -15.23 31.10 -12.28
CA GLU A 642 -16.49 31.30 -13.00
C GLU A 642 -16.27 31.29 -14.52
N HIS A 643 -15.10 31.74 -14.97
CA HIS A 643 -14.66 31.74 -16.36
C HIS A 643 -13.14 31.71 -16.47
N LEU A 644 -12.67 31.30 -17.65
CA LEU A 644 -11.26 31.33 -18.07
C LEU A 644 -11.13 32.39 -19.16
N GLU A 645 -10.25 33.38 -19.01
CA GLU A 645 -10.10 34.44 -20.02
C GLU A 645 -9.43 33.92 -21.31
N ASN A 646 -9.68 34.62 -22.41
CA ASN A 646 -9.04 34.33 -23.67
C ASN A 646 -7.52 34.48 -23.55
N ASP A 647 -6.79 33.61 -24.24
CA ASP A 647 -5.33 33.55 -24.28
C ASP A 647 -4.67 33.43 -22.89
N ALA A 648 -5.38 32.91 -21.87
CA ALA A 648 -4.82 32.67 -20.54
C ALA A 648 -3.60 31.73 -20.57
N LEU A 649 -3.61 30.76 -21.49
CA LEU A 649 -2.54 29.78 -21.74
C LEU A 649 -1.87 30.08 -23.09
N TYR A 650 -1.06 31.14 -23.10
CA TYR A 650 -0.41 31.65 -24.31
C TYR A 650 0.81 30.80 -24.68
N GLU A 651 0.82 30.25 -25.90
CA GLU A 651 1.93 29.42 -26.43
C GLU A 651 2.27 28.18 -25.59
N VAL A 652 1.28 27.60 -24.91
CA VAL A 652 1.44 26.34 -24.16
C VAL A 652 1.29 25.15 -25.12
N ARG A 653 2.37 24.41 -25.40
CA ARG A 653 2.36 23.37 -26.45
C ARG A 653 1.84 22.02 -25.98
N ARG A 654 2.07 21.65 -24.73
CA ARG A 654 1.63 20.37 -24.16
C ARG A 654 1.23 20.52 -22.70
N ILE A 655 0.09 19.93 -22.35
CA ILE A 655 -0.33 19.70 -20.97
C ILE A 655 -0.59 18.20 -20.82
N GLY A 656 0.10 17.54 -19.88
CA GLY A 656 -0.17 16.13 -19.57
C GLY A 656 -1.56 15.98 -18.97
N ARG A 657 -1.72 16.47 -17.74
CA ARG A 657 -3.01 16.57 -17.04
C ARG A 657 -3.38 18.01 -16.74
N PHE A 658 -4.56 18.41 -17.19
CA PHE A 658 -5.18 19.69 -16.86
C PHE A 658 -6.41 19.45 -15.97
N ASP A 659 -6.30 19.84 -14.70
CA ASP A 659 -7.35 19.62 -13.71
C ASP A 659 -7.98 20.96 -13.28
N VAL A 660 -9.19 21.18 -13.75
CA VAL A 660 -10.02 22.37 -13.45
C VAL A 660 -11.29 21.94 -12.71
N SER A 661 -11.30 20.75 -12.13
CA SER A 661 -12.45 20.20 -11.42
C SER A 661 -12.82 21.01 -10.17
N HIS A 662 -14.03 20.82 -9.64
CA HIS A 662 -14.49 21.51 -8.43
C HIS A 662 -14.35 23.04 -8.52
N ASN A 663 -14.93 23.61 -9.58
CA ASN A 663 -14.98 25.04 -9.84
C ASN A 663 -16.44 25.45 -10.16
N ARG A 664 -16.67 26.63 -10.73
CA ARG A 664 -18.00 27.17 -11.05
C ARG A 664 -18.14 27.53 -12.52
N LEU A 665 -17.37 26.87 -13.39
CA LEU A 665 -17.37 27.15 -14.82
C LEU A 665 -18.74 26.81 -15.41
N LYS A 666 -19.31 27.74 -16.16
CA LYS A 666 -20.56 27.52 -16.92
C LYS A 666 -20.31 27.12 -18.38
N ILE A 667 -19.18 27.55 -18.92
CA ILE A 667 -18.72 27.34 -20.29
C ILE A 667 -17.22 27.04 -20.24
N PHE A 668 -16.76 26.15 -21.11
CA PHE A 668 -15.35 25.97 -21.42
C PHE A 668 -15.17 26.17 -22.93
N SER A 669 -14.19 26.98 -23.32
CA SER A 669 -13.89 27.31 -24.72
C SER A 669 -12.40 27.20 -25.01
N CYS A 670 -12.10 26.91 -26.27
CA CYS A 670 -10.74 26.85 -26.80
C CYS A 670 -10.04 28.21 -26.89
N SER A 671 -10.78 29.31 -26.69
CA SER A 671 -10.21 30.66 -26.68
C SER A 671 -9.15 30.88 -25.60
N ILE A 672 -9.03 30.00 -24.60
CA ILE A 672 -7.99 30.08 -23.57
C ILE A 672 -6.57 29.80 -24.13
N PHE A 673 -6.47 29.17 -25.30
CA PHE A 673 -5.20 28.82 -25.95
C PHE A 673 -4.99 29.66 -27.21
N THR A 674 -3.76 30.11 -27.45
CA THR A 674 -3.39 30.80 -28.70
C THR A 674 -2.88 29.87 -29.80
N SER A 675 -2.32 28.74 -29.42
CA SER A 675 -1.85 27.68 -30.32
C SER A 675 -2.52 26.36 -29.96
N LEU A 676 -2.60 25.42 -30.91
CA LEU A 676 -3.23 24.11 -30.69
C LEU A 676 -2.43 23.31 -29.65
N PRO A 677 -2.92 23.18 -28.40
CA PRO A 677 -2.17 22.48 -27.37
C PRO A 677 -2.40 20.98 -27.52
N ARG A 678 -1.42 20.19 -27.09
CA ARG A 678 -1.64 18.76 -26.85
C ARG A 678 -2.05 18.55 -25.40
N VAL A 679 -3.30 18.21 -25.14
CA VAL A 679 -3.81 17.85 -23.81
C VAL A 679 -4.13 16.37 -23.80
N ASP A 680 -3.46 15.59 -22.96
CA ASP A 680 -3.70 14.13 -22.91
C ASP A 680 -4.92 13.82 -22.01
N GLU A 681 -4.98 14.44 -20.82
CA GLU A 681 -6.06 14.31 -19.84
C GLU A 681 -6.67 15.66 -19.47
N LEU A 682 -7.99 15.77 -19.59
CA LEU A 682 -8.75 16.94 -19.17
C LEU A 682 -9.84 16.56 -18.17
N ASP A 683 -9.74 17.14 -16.97
CA ASP A 683 -10.75 17.01 -15.93
C ASP A 683 -11.49 18.33 -15.70
N LEU A 684 -12.77 18.32 -16.06
CA LEU A 684 -13.72 19.42 -15.92
C LEU A 684 -14.86 19.04 -14.97
N SER A 685 -14.70 17.98 -14.18
CA SER A 685 -15.75 17.47 -13.30
C SER A 685 -16.13 18.45 -12.19
N HIS A 686 -17.31 18.29 -11.59
CA HIS A 686 -17.78 19.13 -10.49
C HIS A 686 -17.72 20.64 -10.82
N ASN A 687 -18.25 21.01 -11.98
CA ASN A 687 -18.45 22.39 -12.40
C ASN A 687 -19.95 22.67 -12.59
N SER A 688 -20.31 23.72 -13.33
CA SER A 688 -21.69 24.03 -13.71
C SER A 688 -21.81 24.15 -15.23
N LEU A 689 -21.05 23.34 -15.97
CA LEU A 689 -20.97 23.44 -17.42
C LEU A 689 -22.33 23.11 -18.04
N SER A 690 -22.81 24.05 -18.83
CA SER A 690 -24.02 23.92 -19.66
C SER A 690 -23.68 23.89 -21.16
N SER A 691 -22.48 24.37 -21.53
CA SER A 691 -21.95 24.37 -22.89
C SER A 691 -20.43 24.12 -22.87
N LEU A 692 -19.92 23.49 -23.92
CA LEU A 692 -18.53 23.05 -24.03
C LEU A 692 -18.06 23.13 -25.49
N GLU A 693 -16.86 23.68 -25.71
CA GLU A 693 -16.17 23.66 -27.00
C GLU A 693 -14.80 22.99 -26.86
N LEU A 694 -14.54 21.95 -27.66
CA LEU A 694 -13.30 21.16 -27.64
C LEU A 694 -12.54 21.18 -28.98
N SER A 695 -12.89 22.09 -29.89
CA SER A 695 -12.35 22.21 -31.26
C SER A 695 -10.81 22.04 -31.32
N CYS A 696 -10.10 22.72 -30.44
CA CYS A 696 -8.64 22.74 -30.31
C CYS A 696 -8.01 21.51 -29.63
N LEU A 697 -8.77 20.73 -28.84
CA LEU A 697 -8.24 19.64 -28.00
C LEU A 697 -8.51 18.24 -28.57
N LYS A 698 -9.54 18.12 -29.43
CA LYS A 698 -10.08 16.85 -29.95
C LYS A 698 -9.00 15.86 -30.39
N SER A 699 -8.03 16.29 -31.20
CA SER A 699 -7.00 15.40 -31.77
C SER A 699 -5.99 14.83 -30.76
N SER A 700 -5.93 15.39 -29.55
CA SER A 700 -4.94 15.00 -28.53
C SER A 700 -5.51 14.26 -27.33
N LEU A 701 -6.79 14.47 -27.03
CA LEU A 701 -7.43 13.95 -25.81
C LEU A 701 -7.53 12.42 -25.85
N HIS A 702 -7.09 11.78 -24.76
CA HIS A 702 -7.29 10.36 -24.51
C HIS A 702 -8.38 10.13 -23.45
N HIS A 703 -8.39 11.01 -22.43
CA HIS A 703 -9.34 10.95 -21.32
C HIS A 703 -10.03 12.30 -21.12
N LEU A 704 -11.36 12.27 -21.09
CA LEU A 704 -12.19 13.44 -20.85
C LEU A 704 -13.21 13.13 -19.75
N THR A 705 -13.12 13.87 -18.64
CA THR A 705 -14.04 13.77 -17.51
C THR A 705 -14.88 15.04 -17.43
N LEU A 706 -16.20 14.87 -17.60
CA LEU A 706 -17.21 15.93 -17.54
C LEU A 706 -18.26 15.63 -16.45
N SER A 707 -17.97 14.71 -15.54
CA SER A 707 -18.92 14.27 -14.52
C SER A 707 -19.34 15.40 -13.58
N HIS A 708 -20.54 15.30 -12.98
CA HIS A 708 -21.05 16.33 -12.07
C HIS A 708 -21.08 17.74 -12.70
N ASN A 709 -21.75 17.87 -13.86
CA ASN A 709 -22.00 19.13 -14.56
C ASN A 709 -23.50 19.30 -14.87
N GLN A 710 -23.86 20.26 -15.73
CA GLN A 710 -25.26 20.60 -16.06
C GLN A 710 -25.55 20.40 -17.55
N LEU A 711 -24.85 19.49 -18.21
CA LEU A 711 -25.05 19.21 -19.63
C LEU A 711 -26.40 18.52 -19.83
N GLN A 712 -27.23 19.05 -20.75
CA GLN A 712 -28.58 18.54 -21.01
C GLN A 712 -28.67 17.68 -22.28
N THR A 713 -27.78 17.91 -23.24
CA THR A 713 -27.73 17.18 -24.50
C THR A 713 -26.30 16.94 -24.93
N LEU A 714 -26.07 15.83 -25.63
CA LEU A 714 -24.82 15.56 -26.34
C LEU A 714 -25.05 15.72 -27.84
N GLU A 715 -24.49 16.78 -28.42
CA GLU A 715 -24.63 17.13 -29.84
C GLU A 715 -23.71 16.32 -30.75
N GLU A 716 -23.97 16.35 -32.07
CA GLU A 716 -23.20 15.61 -33.09
C GLU A 716 -21.72 16.03 -33.14
N ASP A 717 -21.48 17.34 -33.13
CA ASP A 717 -20.18 17.88 -33.50
C ASP A 717 -19.21 17.98 -32.30
N LEU A 718 -19.67 17.73 -31.07
CA LEU A 718 -18.89 17.95 -29.85
C LEU A 718 -17.60 17.11 -29.85
N LEU A 719 -17.69 15.85 -30.27
CA LEU A 719 -16.58 14.89 -30.30
C LEU A 719 -16.06 14.63 -31.72
N GLU A 720 -16.59 15.32 -32.73
CA GLU A 720 -16.14 15.16 -34.11
C GLU A 720 -14.64 15.47 -34.22
N GLY A 721 -13.85 14.52 -34.72
CA GLY A 721 -12.39 14.63 -34.85
C GLY A 721 -11.58 14.15 -33.63
N ALA A 722 -12.22 13.72 -32.54
CA ALA A 722 -11.54 13.24 -31.33
C ALA A 722 -11.06 11.78 -31.42
N HIS A 723 -10.33 11.43 -32.48
CA HIS A 723 -10.03 10.04 -32.84
C HIS A 723 -9.19 9.26 -31.83
N SER A 724 -8.46 9.95 -30.95
CA SER A 724 -7.64 9.35 -29.89
C SER A 724 -8.39 9.13 -28.58
N LEU A 725 -9.62 9.63 -28.47
CA LEU A 725 -10.41 9.52 -27.24
C LEU A 725 -10.78 8.05 -26.98
N SER A 726 -10.34 7.54 -25.84
CA SER A 726 -10.58 6.15 -25.41
C SER A 726 -11.55 6.05 -24.24
N SER A 727 -11.60 7.08 -23.39
CA SER A 727 -12.50 7.14 -22.24
C SER A 727 -13.23 8.48 -22.15
N LEU A 728 -14.55 8.40 -21.94
CA LEU A 728 -15.42 9.54 -21.74
C LEU A 728 -16.34 9.30 -20.55
N SER A 729 -16.29 10.19 -19.56
CA SER A 729 -17.27 10.21 -18.47
C SER A 729 -18.13 11.46 -18.52
N LEU A 730 -19.43 11.24 -18.60
CA LEU A 730 -20.51 12.22 -18.60
C LEU A 730 -21.47 11.97 -17.44
N SER A 731 -21.06 11.21 -16.42
CA SER A 731 -21.94 10.83 -15.33
C SER A 731 -22.37 12.00 -14.45
N HIS A 732 -23.50 11.87 -13.76
CA HIS A 732 -24.02 12.94 -12.90
C HIS A 732 -24.20 14.28 -13.64
N ASN A 733 -24.70 14.23 -14.88
CA ASN A 733 -25.13 15.41 -15.63
C ASN A 733 -26.67 15.47 -15.67
N GLN A 734 -27.22 16.28 -16.55
CA GLN A 734 -28.67 16.44 -16.74
C GLN A 734 -29.09 15.93 -18.13
N LEU A 735 -28.36 14.97 -18.70
CA LEU A 735 -28.57 14.56 -20.09
C LEU A 735 -29.97 13.96 -20.27
N LEU A 736 -30.78 14.61 -21.09
CA LEU A 736 -32.12 14.17 -21.48
C LEU A 736 -32.10 13.35 -22.77
N SER A 737 -31.15 13.65 -23.67
CA SER A 737 -30.97 12.93 -24.93
C SER A 737 -29.54 13.01 -25.46
N ILE A 738 -29.20 12.04 -26.30
CA ILE A 738 -27.94 11.95 -27.04
C ILE A 738 -28.25 11.99 -28.54
N HIS A 739 -27.49 12.75 -29.31
CA HIS A 739 -27.61 12.74 -30.76
C HIS A 739 -27.21 11.37 -31.34
N ALA A 740 -27.87 10.91 -32.41
CA ALA A 740 -27.66 9.57 -32.96
C ALA A 740 -26.22 9.35 -33.49
N SER A 741 -25.56 10.43 -33.93
CA SER A 741 -24.19 10.40 -34.44
C SER A 741 -23.16 10.96 -33.46
N ALA A 742 -23.51 11.26 -32.20
CA ALA A 742 -22.61 11.92 -31.25
C ALA A 742 -21.26 11.21 -31.05
N PHE A 743 -21.23 9.89 -31.23
CA PHE A 743 -20.03 9.07 -31.09
C PHE A 743 -19.48 8.55 -32.44
N SER A 744 -20.05 8.91 -33.59
CA SER A 744 -19.68 8.30 -34.87
C SER A 744 -18.22 8.52 -35.27
N SER A 745 -17.65 9.65 -34.84
CA SER A 745 -16.29 10.09 -35.19
C SER A 745 -15.21 9.64 -34.20
N VAL A 746 -15.60 8.90 -33.15
CA VAL A 746 -14.71 8.39 -32.10
C VAL A 746 -14.74 6.86 -32.02
N PRO A 747 -14.22 6.15 -33.04
CA PRO A 747 -14.30 4.69 -33.12
C PRO A 747 -13.41 3.96 -32.09
N SER A 748 -12.43 4.68 -31.52
CA SER A 748 -11.48 4.21 -30.50
C SER A 748 -12.05 4.22 -29.08
N LEU A 749 -13.24 4.80 -28.89
CA LEU A 749 -13.87 4.95 -27.59
C LEU A 749 -14.26 3.56 -27.04
N SER A 750 -13.65 3.17 -25.92
CA SER A 750 -13.80 1.85 -25.31
C SER A 750 -14.54 1.90 -23.98
N SER A 751 -14.45 3.01 -23.25
CA SER A 751 -15.13 3.23 -21.97
C SER A 751 -16.05 4.44 -22.05
N ILE A 752 -17.36 4.21 -21.91
CA ILE A 752 -18.39 5.25 -21.98
C ILE A 752 -19.22 5.19 -20.71
N ASP A 753 -19.14 6.25 -19.91
CA ASP A 753 -19.94 6.40 -18.70
C ASP A 753 -20.96 7.53 -18.87
N LEU A 754 -22.22 7.14 -18.96
CA LEU A 754 -23.40 8.01 -19.06
C LEU A 754 -24.31 7.83 -17.84
N SER A 755 -23.79 7.26 -16.75
CA SER A 755 -24.57 6.93 -15.57
C SER A 755 -25.08 8.17 -14.83
N HIS A 756 -26.11 8.03 -13.99
CA HIS A 756 -26.67 9.14 -13.20
C HIS A 756 -27.06 10.36 -14.06
N ASN A 757 -27.82 10.12 -15.13
CA ASN A 757 -28.38 11.15 -16.00
C ASN A 757 -29.92 11.02 -16.05
N HIS A 758 -30.57 11.66 -17.02
CA HIS A 758 -32.03 11.65 -17.17
C HIS A 758 -32.48 11.06 -18.51
N LEU A 759 -31.68 10.15 -19.08
CA LEU A 759 -31.96 9.55 -20.37
C LEU A 759 -33.18 8.64 -20.27
N ARG A 760 -34.20 8.91 -21.10
CA ARG A 760 -35.41 8.08 -21.21
C ARG A 760 -35.37 7.09 -22.37
N LEU A 761 -34.65 7.45 -23.42
CA LEU A 761 -34.43 6.63 -24.61
C LEU A 761 -33.06 6.93 -25.22
N ILE A 762 -32.50 5.95 -25.91
CA ILE A 762 -31.31 6.11 -26.74
C ILE A 762 -31.68 5.80 -28.19
N ARG A 763 -31.30 6.68 -29.11
CA ARG A 763 -31.69 6.60 -30.52
C ARG A 763 -30.96 5.45 -31.22
N LYS A 764 -31.51 5.01 -32.34
CA LYS A 764 -30.86 4.01 -33.21
C LYS A 764 -29.47 4.49 -33.64
N GLY A 765 -28.51 3.58 -33.68
CA GLY A 765 -27.16 3.80 -34.18
C GLY A 765 -26.20 4.52 -33.24
N THR A 766 -26.63 5.00 -32.06
CA THR A 766 -25.80 5.82 -31.16
C THR A 766 -24.44 5.20 -30.85
N PHE A 767 -24.35 3.89 -30.63
CA PHE A 767 -23.11 3.17 -30.31
C PHE A 767 -22.64 2.23 -31.43
N SER A 768 -23.16 2.40 -32.64
CA SER A 768 -22.95 1.44 -33.74
C SER A 768 -21.57 1.53 -34.42
N ARG A 769 -20.85 2.63 -34.22
CA ARG A 769 -19.57 2.92 -34.91
C ARG A 769 -18.33 2.62 -34.06
N GLN A 770 -18.50 2.38 -32.76
CA GLN A 770 -17.42 1.99 -31.87
C GLN A 770 -16.94 0.59 -32.25
N ARG A 771 -15.62 0.42 -32.38
CA ARG A 771 -15.03 -0.87 -32.76
C ARG A 771 -15.15 -1.91 -31.66
N SER A 772 -14.91 -1.48 -30.43
CA SER A 772 -14.97 -2.32 -29.24
C SER A 772 -15.19 -1.42 -28.02
N ILE A 773 -16.34 -1.60 -27.39
CA ILE A 773 -16.72 -0.98 -26.13
C ILE A 773 -16.49 -2.03 -25.05
N SER A 774 -15.44 -1.85 -24.26
CA SER A 774 -15.19 -2.70 -23.10
C SER A 774 -16.25 -2.46 -22.04
N LEU A 775 -16.63 -1.20 -21.79
CA LEU A 775 -17.63 -0.81 -20.80
C LEU A 775 -18.57 0.27 -21.35
N LEU A 776 -19.87 -0.06 -21.36
CA LEU A 776 -20.96 0.90 -21.57
C LEU A 776 -21.80 0.99 -20.30
N ASP A 777 -21.71 2.12 -19.59
CA ASP A 777 -22.48 2.38 -18.39
C ASP A 777 -23.63 3.36 -18.64
N LEU A 778 -24.86 2.86 -18.54
CA LEU A 778 -26.11 3.60 -18.67
C LEU A 778 -26.89 3.59 -17.34
N SER A 779 -26.25 3.26 -16.23
CA SER A 779 -26.91 3.04 -14.94
C SER A 779 -27.50 4.34 -14.38
N HIS A 780 -28.51 4.22 -13.50
CA HIS A 780 -29.17 5.35 -12.84
C HIS A 780 -29.67 6.42 -13.84
N ASN A 781 -30.37 5.97 -14.88
CA ASN A 781 -31.11 6.80 -15.83
C ASN A 781 -32.61 6.51 -15.70
N ALA A 782 -33.41 6.90 -16.69
CA ALA A 782 -34.86 6.64 -16.75
C ALA A 782 -35.23 5.75 -17.95
N LEU A 783 -34.34 4.83 -18.35
CA LEU A 783 -34.53 3.98 -19.52
C LEU A 783 -35.60 2.92 -19.23
N VAL A 784 -36.60 2.84 -20.11
CA VAL A 784 -37.68 1.84 -20.04
C VAL A 784 -37.43 0.67 -21.00
N SER A 785 -36.68 0.92 -22.09
CA SER A 785 -36.30 -0.09 -23.08
C SER A 785 -35.03 0.33 -23.82
N LEU A 786 -34.50 -0.59 -24.63
CA LEU A 786 -33.32 -0.38 -25.47
C LEU A 786 -33.69 -0.64 -26.94
N HIS A 787 -33.37 0.29 -27.84
CA HIS A 787 -33.72 0.18 -29.25
C HIS A 787 -32.89 -0.93 -29.95
N PRO A 788 -33.46 -1.76 -30.86
CA PRO A 788 -32.76 -2.91 -31.46
C PRO A 788 -31.44 -2.60 -32.19
N GLU A 789 -31.37 -1.43 -32.84
CA GLU A 789 -30.19 -0.99 -33.60
C GLU A 789 -29.30 0.03 -32.84
N VAL A 790 -29.42 0.16 -31.51
CA VAL A 790 -28.63 1.15 -30.76
C VAL A 790 -27.15 0.77 -30.63
N LEU A 791 -26.87 -0.53 -30.50
CA LEU A 791 -25.53 -1.10 -30.39
C LEU A 791 -25.01 -1.53 -31.76
N GLY A 792 -23.70 -1.67 -31.89
CA GLY A 792 -23.07 -2.26 -33.07
C GLY A 792 -23.17 -3.79 -33.06
N LEU A 793 -22.64 -4.41 -34.10
CA LEU A 793 -22.55 -5.86 -34.19
C LEU A 793 -21.38 -6.33 -33.30
N ASN A 794 -21.70 -7.04 -32.21
CA ASN A 794 -20.73 -7.66 -31.31
C ASN A 794 -19.64 -6.69 -30.80
N ASN A 795 -20.02 -5.45 -30.53
CA ASN A 795 -19.08 -4.40 -30.15
C ASN A 795 -19.12 -4.03 -28.66
N VAL A 796 -19.93 -4.71 -27.83
CA VAL A 796 -20.02 -4.45 -26.38
C VAL A 796 -19.69 -5.72 -25.59
N TYR A 797 -18.78 -5.59 -24.62
CA TYR A 797 -18.37 -6.69 -23.73
C TYR A 797 -19.07 -6.63 -22.36
N GLU A 798 -19.12 -5.43 -21.76
CA GLU A 798 -19.84 -5.17 -20.52
C GLU A 798 -20.88 -4.06 -20.72
N LEU A 799 -22.13 -4.37 -20.40
CA LEU A 799 -23.24 -3.43 -20.44
C LEU A 799 -23.86 -3.32 -19.03
N ARG A 800 -23.83 -2.10 -18.48
CA ARG A 800 -24.47 -1.77 -17.21
C ARG A 800 -25.67 -0.87 -17.44
N MET A 801 -26.81 -1.29 -16.93
CA MET A 801 -28.07 -0.55 -16.97
C MET A 801 -28.76 -0.60 -15.60
N ALA A 802 -27.98 -0.65 -14.51
CA ALA A 802 -28.50 -0.72 -13.16
C ALA A 802 -29.35 0.51 -12.82
N GLY A 803 -30.32 0.43 -11.91
CA GLY A 803 -31.04 1.62 -11.43
C GLY A 803 -31.89 2.33 -12.49
N ASN A 804 -32.41 1.62 -13.50
CA ASN A 804 -33.26 2.16 -14.56
C ASN A 804 -34.75 1.78 -14.34
N GLN A 805 -35.59 1.96 -15.36
CA GLN A 805 -37.03 1.68 -15.33
C GLN A 805 -37.40 0.45 -16.17
N LEU A 806 -36.50 -0.51 -16.32
CA LEU A 806 -36.74 -1.72 -17.11
C LEU A 806 -37.75 -2.63 -16.39
N VAL A 807 -38.85 -2.97 -17.06
CA VAL A 807 -39.88 -3.91 -16.56
C VAL A 807 -39.62 -5.35 -17.02
N SER A 808 -38.83 -5.51 -18.08
CA SER A 808 -38.39 -6.79 -18.63
C SER A 808 -37.00 -6.66 -19.24
N ILE A 809 -36.34 -7.79 -19.48
CA ILE A 809 -35.05 -7.83 -20.16
C ILE A 809 -35.21 -7.35 -21.61
N PRO A 810 -34.43 -6.38 -22.11
CA PRO A 810 -34.60 -5.80 -23.43
C PRO A 810 -33.95 -6.66 -24.54
N VAL A 811 -34.46 -7.86 -24.75
CA VAL A 811 -33.88 -8.91 -25.63
C VAL A 811 -33.53 -8.38 -27.03
N GLU A 812 -34.45 -7.67 -27.69
CA GLU A 812 -34.22 -7.13 -29.04
C GLU A 812 -33.11 -6.07 -29.06
N GLY A 813 -32.97 -5.27 -27.99
CA GLY A 813 -31.96 -4.21 -27.86
C GLY A 813 -30.54 -4.73 -27.68
N ILE A 814 -30.37 -5.92 -27.10
CA ILE A 814 -29.07 -6.56 -26.87
C ILE A 814 -28.75 -7.66 -27.90
N ARG A 815 -29.66 -7.92 -28.84
CA ARG A 815 -29.53 -9.01 -29.82
C ARG A 815 -28.30 -8.86 -30.70
N SER A 816 -27.93 -7.64 -31.10
CA SER A 816 -26.77 -7.40 -31.98
C SER A 816 -25.43 -7.67 -31.31
N VAL A 817 -25.38 -7.68 -29.97
CA VAL A 817 -24.16 -7.92 -29.18
C VAL A 817 -24.16 -9.29 -28.49
N SER A 818 -25.12 -10.15 -28.82
CA SER A 818 -25.33 -11.42 -28.12
C SER A 818 -24.11 -12.36 -28.15
N SER A 819 -23.24 -12.19 -29.15
CA SER A 819 -22.01 -12.99 -29.31
C SER A 819 -20.75 -12.32 -28.76
N SER A 820 -20.76 -11.04 -28.38
CA SER A 820 -19.62 -10.39 -27.70
C SER A 820 -19.83 -10.23 -26.20
N LEU A 821 -21.08 -10.14 -25.76
CA LEU A 821 -21.44 -9.74 -24.40
C LEU A 821 -21.02 -10.81 -23.38
N GLU A 822 -20.18 -10.43 -22.43
CA GLU A 822 -19.70 -11.30 -21.36
C GLU A 822 -20.30 -10.93 -19.99
N SER A 823 -20.67 -9.65 -19.79
CA SER A 823 -21.22 -9.15 -18.54
C SER A 823 -22.44 -8.27 -18.76
N LEU A 824 -23.52 -8.60 -18.04
CA LEU A 824 -24.77 -7.85 -18.00
C LEU A 824 -25.13 -7.46 -16.57
N ASP A 825 -25.40 -6.19 -16.37
CA ASP A 825 -25.93 -5.67 -15.11
C ASP A 825 -27.26 -4.94 -15.32
N PHE A 826 -28.34 -5.57 -14.84
CA PHE A 826 -29.70 -5.04 -14.80
C PHE A 826 -30.19 -4.86 -13.35
N SER A 827 -29.29 -4.69 -12.39
CA SER A 827 -29.67 -4.53 -10.99
C SER A 827 -30.54 -3.30 -10.73
N ASP A 828 -31.29 -3.30 -9.63
CA ASP A 828 -32.10 -2.19 -9.15
C ASP A 828 -33.07 -1.62 -10.22
N ASN A 829 -33.68 -2.50 -11.02
CA ASN A 829 -34.72 -2.20 -11.99
C ASN A 829 -36.10 -2.71 -11.52
N TYR A 830 -37.09 -2.76 -12.41
CA TYR A 830 -38.45 -3.25 -12.13
C TYR A 830 -38.75 -4.58 -12.82
N ILE A 831 -37.74 -5.40 -13.11
CA ILE A 831 -37.92 -6.67 -13.81
C ILE A 831 -38.74 -7.61 -12.92
N THR A 832 -39.84 -8.16 -13.46
CA THR A 832 -40.80 -8.96 -12.68
C THR A 832 -40.64 -10.47 -12.84
N SER A 833 -40.07 -10.94 -13.95
CA SER A 833 -39.90 -12.36 -14.26
C SER A 833 -38.67 -12.60 -15.12
N VAL A 834 -38.16 -13.82 -15.04
CA VAL A 834 -37.00 -14.29 -15.81
C VAL A 834 -37.32 -15.68 -16.36
N ASP A 835 -37.15 -15.87 -17.66
CA ASP A 835 -37.33 -17.15 -18.35
C ASP A 835 -36.16 -17.48 -19.28
N ALA A 836 -36.06 -18.75 -19.70
CA ALA A 836 -34.97 -19.21 -20.54
C ALA A 836 -34.94 -18.55 -21.93
N ILE A 837 -36.11 -18.22 -22.49
CA ILE A 837 -36.25 -17.69 -23.85
C ILE A 837 -35.63 -16.30 -23.94
N GLN A 838 -35.76 -15.49 -22.89
CA GLN A 838 -35.17 -14.15 -22.80
C GLN A 838 -33.63 -14.15 -22.96
N PHE A 839 -32.98 -15.28 -22.71
CA PHE A 839 -31.53 -15.44 -22.83
C PHE A 839 -31.08 -16.30 -24.01
N GLY A 840 -32.00 -16.75 -24.87
CA GLY A 840 -31.80 -17.76 -25.92
C GLY A 840 -30.65 -17.53 -26.90
N SER A 841 -30.04 -16.35 -26.92
CA SER A 841 -28.92 -15.96 -27.80
C SER A 841 -27.63 -15.54 -27.09
N LEU A 842 -27.62 -15.45 -25.75
CA LEU A 842 -26.49 -14.91 -24.97
C LEU A 842 -25.46 -15.98 -24.60
N SER A 843 -24.97 -16.71 -25.60
CA SER A 843 -24.14 -17.91 -25.41
C SER A 843 -22.76 -17.63 -24.79
N ASN A 844 -22.29 -16.39 -24.85
CA ASN A 844 -20.99 -15.96 -24.29
C ASN A 844 -21.10 -15.29 -22.91
N LEU A 845 -22.31 -15.10 -22.39
CA LEU A 845 -22.51 -14.42 -21.12
C LEU A 845 -21.88 -15.22 -19.98
N ARG A 846 -21.03 -14.56 -19.20
CA ARG A 846 -20.34 -15.11 -18.03
C ARG A 846 -20.87 -14.52 -16.73
N ARG A 847 -21.30 -13.27 -16.74
CA ARG A 847 -21.84 -12.56 -15.57
C ARG A 847 -23.22 -12.01 -15.86
N LEU A 848 -24.19 -12.35 -15.02
CA LEU A 848 -25.54 -11.81 -15.04
C LEU A 848 -25.92 -11.32 -13.65
N VAL A 849 -26.21 -10.02 -13.54
CA VAL A 849 -26.66 -9.38 -12.31
C VAL A 849 -28.07 -8.86 -12.48
N LEU A 850 -28.97 -9.37 -11.65
CA LEU A 850 -30.38 -9.03 -11.58
C LEU A 850 -30.80 -8.64 -10.16
N ALA A 851 -29.83 -8.30 -9.32
CA ALA A 851 -30.05 -7.95 -7.92
C ALA A 851 -31.01 -6.75 -7.76
N GLY A 852 -31.83 -6.71 -6.72
CA GLY A 852 -32.67 -5.53 -6.42
C GLY A 852 -33.83 -5.29 -7.38
N ASN A 853 -34.26 -6.31 -8.12
CA ASN A 853 -35.42 -6.23 -9.01
C ASN A 853 -36.74 -6.60 -8.30
N ARG A 854 -37.80 -6.81 -9.08
CA ARG A 854 -39.14 -7.20 -8.61
C ARG A 854 -39.46 -8.65 -8.99
N ILE A 855 -38.44 -9.49 -9.14
CA ILE A 855 -38.64 -10.87 -9.56
C ILE A 855 -39.31 -11.62 -8.41
N ASN A 856 -40.54 -12.07 -8.63
CA ASN A 856 -41.36 -12.72 -7.61
C ASN A 856 -41.45 -14.25 -7.79
N SER A 857 -41.13 -14.76 -8.99
CA SER A 857 -41.01 -16.18 -9.25
C SER A 857 -39.91 -16.53 -10.25
N LEU A 858 -39.35 -17.74 -10.08
CA LEU A 858 -38.44 -18.37 -11.04
C LEU A 858 -39.14 -19.56 -11.68
N GLU A 859 -39.17 -19.58 -13.01
CA GLU A 859 -39.73 -20.66 -13.82
C GLU A 859 -38.82 -21.90 -13.85
N GLU A 860 -39.29 -23.01 -14.41
CA GLU A 860 -38.46 -24.18 -14.70
C GLU A 860 -37.37 -23.83 -15.73
N ASP A 861 -36.14 -24.35 -15.51
CA ASP A 861 -35.01 -24.22 -16.45
C ASP A 861 -34.64 -22.77 -16.83
N ALA A 862 -34.92 -21.78 -15.96
CA ALA A 862 -34.84 -20.35 -16.26
C ALA A 862 -33.48 -19.85 -16.81
N PHE A 863 -32.39 -20.58 -16.54
CA PHE A 863 -31.03 -20.23 -16.98
C PHE A 863 -30.42 -21.22 -17.98
N LEU A 864 -31.21 -22.15 -18.52
CA LEU A 864 -30.75 -23.20 -19.44
C LEU A 864 -30.04 -22.67 -20.68
N SER A 865 -30.42 -21.48 -21.16
CA SER A 865 -29.83 -20.84 -22.35
C SER A 865 -28.51 -20.10 -22.11
N LEU A 866 -27.93 -20.18 -20.90
CA LEU A 866 -26.67 -19.51 -20.54
C LEU A 866 -25.54 -20.52 -20.25
N PRO A 867 -25.03 -21.25 -21.26
CA PRO A 867 -24.12 -22.38 -21.07
C PRO A 867 -22.71 -22.01 -20.60
N ARG A 868 -22.36 -20.72 -20.59
CA ARG A 868 -21.04 -20.19 -20.17
C ARG A 868 -21.11 -19.34 -18.91
N LEU A 869 -22.28 -19.31 -18.25
CA LEU A 869 -22.47 -18.51 -17.05
C LEU A 869 -21.50 -18.95 -15.96
N GLU A 870 -20.77 -18.00 -15.39
CA GLU A 870 -19.85 -18.18 -14.27
C GLU A 870 -20.37 -17.50 -13.00
N HIS A 871 -21.08 -16.37 -13.14
CA HIS A 871 -21.54 -15.55 -12.03
C HIS A 871 -23.01 -15.16 -12.22
N LEU A 872 -23.84 -15.50 -11.24
CA LEU A 872 -25.27 -15.16 -11.20
C LEU A 872 -25.60 -14.47 -9.88
N ASP A 873 -26.18 -13.28 -9.95
CA ASP A 873 -26.67 -12.54 -8.78
C ASP A 873 -28.15 -12.21 -8.93
N LEU A 874 -28.95 -12.81 -8.04
CA LEU A 874 -30.39 -12.64 -7.94
C LEU A 874 -30.79 -12.01 -6.59
N SER A 875 -29.83 -11.48 -5.84
CA SER A 875 -30.04 -10.95 -4.49
C SER A 875 -31.08 -9.83 -4.44
N ARG A 876 -31.68 -9.58 -3.27
CA ARG A 876 -32.68 -8.50 -3.08
C ARG A 876 -33.88 -8.57 -4.04
N ASN A 877 -34.33 -9.76 -4.41
CA ASN A 877 -35.56 -9.98 -5.18
C ASN A 877 -36.64 -10.61 -4.29
N PRO A 878 -37.91 -10.17 -4.36
CA PRO A 878 -38.97 -10.63 -3.47
C PRO A 878 -39.58 -11.97 -3.93
N PHE A 879 -38.81 -13.07 -3.91
CA PHE A 879 -39.34 -14.37 -4.32
C PHE A 879 -40.48 -14.84 -3.41
N SER A 880 -41.67 -14.97 -3.98
CA SER A 880 -42.83 -15.57 -3.31
C SER A 880 -42.95 -17.07 -3.58
N SER A 881 -42.43 -17.54 -4.72
CA SER A 881 -42.47 -18.94 -5.14
C SER A 881 -41.38 -19.21 -6.17
N TRP A 882 -40.87 -20.43 -6.24
CA TRP A 882 -39.94 -20.87 -7.29
C TRP A 882 -40.20 -22.31 -7.69
N HIS A 883 -39.83 -22.67 -8.90
CA HIS A 883 -39.91 -24.06 -9.32
C HIS A 883 -38.73 -24.87 -8.73
N PRO A 884 -38.92 -26.13 -8.27
CA PRO A 884 -37.82 -26.95 -7.75
C PRO A 884 -36.68 -27.18 -8.74
N ASN A 885 -36.95 -27.03 -10.04
CA ASN A 885 -35.99 -27.16 -11.14
C ASN A 885 -35.56 -25.80 -11.72
N SER A 886 -35.74 -24.67 -11.03
CA SER A 886 -35.37 -23.36 -11.59
C SER A 886 -33.88 -23.21 -11.92
N PHE A 887 -33.01 -23.94 -11.21
CA PHE A 887 -31.56 -23.98 -11.47
C PHE A 887 -31.13 -25.24 -12.24
N LYS A 888 -32.07 -26.02 -12.77
CA LYS A 888 -31.75 -27.19 -13.59
C LYS A 888 -31.22 -26.71 -14.95
N GLY A 889 -30.18 -27.39 -15.44
CA GLY A 889 -29.49 -26.99 -16.67
C GLY A 889 -28.67 -25.71 -16.54
N LEU A 890 -28.38 -25.27 -15.32
CA LEU A 890 -27.39 -24.22 -15.07
C LEU A 890 -26.03 -24.64 -15.64
N SER A 891 -25.26 -23.68 -16.13
CA SER A 891 -23.91 -23.90 -16.68
C SER A 891 -23.03 -24.77 -15.78
N ASP A 892 -22.43 -25.81 -16.34
CA ASP A 892 -21.38 -26.61 -15.68
C ASP A 892 -20.17 -25.73 -15.28
N GLY A 893 -20.03 -24.57 -15.92
CA GLY A 893 -18.99 -23.58 -15.65
C GLY A 893 -19.31 -22.62 -14.50
N ILE A 894 -20.48 -22.71 -13.85
CA ILE A 894 -20.92 -21.79 -12.80
C ILE A 894 -19.95 -21.80 -11.62
N LEU A 895 -19.54 -20.60 -11.20
CA LEU A 895 -18.59 -20.41 -10.11
C LEU A 895 -19.24 -19.74 -8.90
N SER A 896 -20.14 -18.78 -9.10
CA SER A 896 -20.82 -18.13 -7.98
C SER A 896 -22.30 -17.88 -8.21
N ILE A 897 -23.10 -18.11 -7.17
CA ILE A 897 -24.53 -17.76 -7.14
C ILE A 897 -24.81 -16.97 -5.85
N SER A 898 -25.43 -15.79 -5.97
CA SER A 898 -25.97 -15.05 -4.83
C SER A 898 -27.50 -15.00 -4.88
N LEU A 899 -28.10 -15.41 -3.77
CA LEU A 899 -29.53 -15.38 -3.46
C LEU A 899 -29.77 -14.65 -2.13
N SER A 900 -28.88 -13.74 -1.77
CA SER A 900 -28.98 -12.97 -0.52
C SER A 900 -30.23 -12.09 -0.49
N SER A 901 -30.89 -11.97 0.66
CA SER A 901 -32.07 -11.10 0.83
C SER A 901 -33.20 -11.38 -0.16
N THR A 902 -33.46 -12.66 -0.47
CA THR A 902 -34.51 -13.06 -1.42
C THR A 902 -35.77 -13.62 -0.75
N GLY A 903 -35.77 -13.73 0.59
CA GLY A 903 -36.91 -14.20 1.37
C GLY A 903 -36.94 -15.72 1.56
N LEU A 904 -35.83 -16.42 1.33
CA LEU A 904 -35.78 -17.88 1.42
C LEU A 904 -36.01 -18.37 2.85
N PHE A 905 -36.84 -19.40 3.00
CA PHE A 905 -37.03 -20.13 4.27
C PHE A 905 -36.32 -21.48 4.30
N SER A 906 -35.85 -21.97 3.13
CA SER A 906 -35.02 -23.17 2.97
C SER A 906 -34.09 -23.03 1.76
N LEU A 907 -33.04 -23.84 1.70
CA LEU A 907 -32.13 -23.89 0.54
C LEU A 907 -32.80 -24.59 -0.66
N PRO A 908 -32.65 -24.06 -1.89
CA PRO A 908 -33.09 -24.76 -3.09
C PRO A 908 -32.12 -25.88 -3.42
N LYS A 909 -32.58 -26.84 -4.22
CA LYS A 909 -31.74 -27.91 -4.73
C LYS A 909 -30.88 -27.38 -5.88
N PHE A 910 -29.57 -27.59 -5.80
CA PHE A 910 -28.64 -27.31 -6.90
C PHE A 910 -28.00 -28.59 -7.42
N ASP A 911 -27.89 -28.66 -8.74
CA ASP A 911 -27.09 -29.65 -9.45
C ASP A 911 -25.91 -28.94 -10.12
N ALA A 912 -25.03 -28.37 -9.29
CA ALA A 912 -23.90 -27.56 -9.73
C ALA A 912 -22.62 -28.00 -8.99
N PRO A 913 -22.05 -29.17 -9.34
CA PRO A 913 -20.95 -29.78 -8.59
C PRO A 913 -19.65 -28.97 -8.64
N ASP A 914 -19.54 -28.04 -9.59
CA ASP A 914 -18.37 -27.20 -9.84
C ASP A 914 -18.44 -25.79 -9.22
N VAL A 915 -19.55 -25.45 -8.54
CA VAL A 915 -19.73 -24.13 -7.91
C VAL A 915 -18.66 -23.88 -6.84
N ASP A 916 -18.07 -22.68 -6.87
CA ASP A 916 -17.00 -22.26 -5.97
C ASP A 916 -17.55 -21.45 -4.80
N SER A 917 -18.59 -20.63 -5.01
CA SER A 917 -19.15 -19.72 -4.02
C SER A 917 -20.68 -19.68 -4.04
N LEU A 918 -21.29 -19.76 -2.85
CA LEU A 918 -22.73 -19.61 -2.64
C LEU A 918 -23.01 -18.61 -1.53
N ASP A 919 -23.92 -17.67 -1.80
CA ASP A 919 -24.36 -16.67 -0.84
C ASP A 919 -25.89 -16.74 -0.64
N PHE A 920 -26.28 -17.18 0.55
CA PHE A 920 -27.67 -17.25 1.02
C PHE A 920 -27.92 -16.31 2.20
N SER A 921 -27.06 -15.30 2.39
CA SER A 921 -27.15 -14.41 3.54
C SER A 921 -28.46 -13.62 3.59
N SER A 922 -28.81 -13.10 4.77
CA SER A 922 -29.96 -12.19 4.95
C SER A 922 -31.30 -12.77 4.49
N ASN A 923 -31.50 -14.08 4.68
CA ASN A 923 -32.75 -14.78 4.40
C ASN A 923 -33.44 -15.21 5.72
N ALA A 924 -34.49 -16.02 5.63
CA ALA A 924 -35.25 -16.54 6.77
C ALA A 924 -35.05 -18.06 6.95
N ILE A 925 -33.88 -18.59 6.55
CA ILE A 925 -33.59 -20.03 6.60
C ILE A 925 -33.48 -20.47 8.07
N ARG A 926 -34.26 -21.49 8.45
CA ARG A 926 -34.31 -21.99 9.84
C ARG A 926 -33.51 -23.26 10.07
N GLU A 927 -33.45 -24.12 9.06
CA GLU A 927 -32.74 -25.38 9.09
C GLU A 927 -32.14 -25.67 7.72
N ILE A 928 -31.09 -26.49 7.72
CA ILE A 928 -30.40 -26.97 6.53
C ILE A 928 -30.17 -28.46 6.71
N GLU A 929 -30.62 -29.24 5.74
CA GLU A 929 -30.34 -30.68 5.69
C GLU A 929 -29.00 -30.92 5.01
N SER A 930 -28.25 -31.95 5.47
CA SER A 930 -26.97 -32.31 4.84
C SER A 930 -27.13 -32.68 3.35
N SER A 931 -28.26 -33.30 3.00
CA SER A 931 -28.60 -33.72 1.63
C SER A 931 -28.60 -32.57 0.62
N GLN A 932 -28.83 -31.33 1.07
CA GLN A 932 -28.87 -30.13 0.22
C GLN A 932 -27.48 -29.59 -0.11
N LEU A 933 -26.47 -29.93 0.69
CA LEU A 933 -25.07 -29.52 0.50
C LEU A 933 -24.19 -30.66 -0.04
N ASP A 934 -24.65 -31.91 0.10
CA ASP A 934 -23.92 -33.12 -0.32
C ASP A 934 -23.54 -33.13 -1.81
N SER A 935 -24.30 -32.46 -2.67
CA SER A 935 -24.03 -32.36 -4.12
C SER A 935 -22.95 -31.33 -4.49
N LEU A 936 -22.32 -30.66 -3.52
CA LEU A 936 -21.42 -29.52 -3.75
C LEU A 936 -19.97 -29.77 -3.26
N PRO A 937 -19.28 -30.84 -3.70
CA PRO A 937 -17.99 -31.24 -3.16
C PRO A 937 -16.82 -30.27 -3.44
N ARG A 938 -16.99 -29.36 -4.41
CA ARG A 938 -15.99 -28.34 -4.80
C ARG A 938 -16.27 -26.96 -4.20
N LEU A 939 -17.34 -26.80 -3.42
CA LEU A 939 -17.69 -25.53 -2.80
C LEU A 939 -16.55 -25.02 -1.93
N ARG A 940 -16.11 -23.78 -2.19
CA ARG A 940 -15.05 -23.11 -1.46
C ARG A 940 -15.56 -21.99 -0.58
N SER A 941 -16.68 -21.38 -0.89
CA SER A 941 -17.25 -20.28 -0.11
C SER A 941 -18.73 -20.49 0.13
N LEU A 942 -19.14 -20.47 1.39
CA LEU A 942 -20.53 -20.58 1.81
C LEU A 942 -20.86 -19.48 2.80
N ASN A 943 -21.75 -18.57 2.41
CA ASN A 943 -22.28 -17.51 3.27
C ASN A 943 -23.72 -17.81 3.68
N LEU A 944 -23.92 -18.07 4.97
CA LEU A 944 -25.21 -18.33 5.61
C LEU A 944 -25.55 -17.25 6.66
N SER A 945 -24.83 -16.13 6.67
CA SER A 945 -25.00 -15.10 7.69
C SER A 945 -26.38 -14.46 7.66
N SER A 946 -26.80 -13.88 8.80
CA SER A 946 -28.09 -13.17 8.93
C SER A 946 -29.29 -14.03 8.51
N ASN A 947 -29.33 -15.30 8.93
CA ASN A 947 -30.47 -16.19 8.76
C ASN A 947 -31.14 -16.45 10.12
N SER A 948 -32.07 -17.41 10.16
CA SER A 948 -32.78 -17.82 11.38
C SER A 948 -32.31 -19.20 11.87
N LEU A 949 -31.06 -19.59 11.62
CA LEU A 949 -30.51 -20.89 11.99
C LEU A 949 -30.35 -20.97 13.53
N SER A 950 -31.10 -21.86 14.18
CA SER A 950 -31.01 -22.09 15.63
C SER A 950 -30.13 -23.29 16.01
N ILE A 951 -30.08 -24.31 15.15
CA ILE A 951 -29.36 -25.57 15.36
C ILE A 951 -28.59 -25.92 14.09
N LEU A 952 -27.35 -26.38 14.24
CA LEU A 952 -26.58 -27.03 13.19
C LEU A 952 -26.53 -28.53 13.48
N HIS A 953 -26.82 -29.35 12.47
CA HIS A 953 -26.71 -30.79 12.60
C HIS A 953 -25.23 -31.24 12.52
N ASP A 954 -24.87 -32.24 13.31
CA ASP A 954 -23.50 -32.79 13.45
C ASP A 954 -22.79 -33.15 12.12
N ARG A 955 -23.54 -33.37 11.02
CA ARG A 955 -22.99 -33.80 9.72
C ARG A 955 -23.20 -32.80 8.59
N ILE A 956 -23.58 -31.56 8.89
CA ILE A 956 -23.93 -30.57 7.86
C ILE A 956 -22.77 -30.22 6.92
N PHE A 957 -21.51 -30.31 7.40
CA PHE A 957 -20.32 -29.97 6.61
C PHE A 957 -19.51 -31.19 6.16
N THR A 958 -20.01 -32.42 6.36
CA THR A 958 -19.21 -33.64 6.16
C THR A 958 -18.66 -33.79 4.74
N ASN A 959 -19.39 -33.31 3.72
CA ASN A 959 -18.98 -33.41 2.31
C ASN A 959 -18.32 -32.14 1.75
N LEU A 960 -18.09 -31.11 2.58
CA LEU A 960 -17.53 -29.82 2.16
C LEU A 960 -16.01 -29.71 2.42
N SER A 961 -15.26 -30.76 2.13
CA SER A 961 -13.80 -30.80 2.36
C SER A 961 -12.98 -29.76 1.57
N SER A 962 -13.57 -29.17 0.53
CA SER A 962 -12.98 -28.08 -0.26
C SER A 962 -13.24 -26.68 0.30
N LEU A 963 -14.05 -26.55 1.36
CA LEU A 963 -14.51 -25.26 1.88
C LEU A 963 -13.36 -24.43 2.43
N GLU A 964 -13.20 -23.22 1.89
CA GLU A 964 -12.18 -22.25 2.27
C GLU A 964 -12.77 -21.07 3.07
N ILE A 965 -14.05 -20.73 2.87
CA ILE A 965 -14.73 -19.61 3.50
C ILE A 965 -16.08 -20.08 4.03
N LEU A 966 -16.31 -19.89 5.33
CA LEU A 966 -17.59 -20.16 5.98
C LEU A 966 -18.00 -18.94 6.82
N ASP A 967 -19.19 -18.42 6.55
CA ASP A 967 -19.81 -17.35 7.34
C ASP A 967 -21.15 -17.81 7.92
N LEU A 968 -21.21 -17.86 9.25
CA LEU A 968 -22.40 -18.22 10.03
C LEU A 968 -22.92 -17.04 10.86
N SER A 969 -22.35 -15.85 10.68
CA SER A 969 -22.58 -14.68 11.54
C SER A 969 -24.05 -14.29 11.62
N SER A 970 -24.46 -13.62 12.71
CA SER A 970 -25.82 -13.10 12.88
C SER A 970 -26.93 -14.15 12.76
N ASN A 971 -26.67 -15.39 13.19
CA ASN A 971 -27.67 -16.44 13.35
C ASN A 971 -27.95 -16.69 14.85
N PRO A 972 -29.18 -17.04 15.24
CA PRO A 972 -29.54 -17.39 16.61
C PRO A 972 -29.07 -18.80 17.02
N LEU A 973 -27.83 -19.19 16.65
CA LEU A 973 -27.27 -20.51 16.91
C LEU A 973 -27.10 -20.76 18.41
N HIS A 974 -27.59 -21.89 18.92
CA HIS A 974 -27.40 -22.30 20.30
C HIS A 974 -26.02 -22.89 20.58
N SER A 975 -25.46 -23.64 19.64
CA SER A 975 -24.16 -24.31 19.79
C SER A 975 -23.37 -24.34 18.48
N PHE A 976 -22.06 -24.20 18.61
CA PHE A 976 -21.08 -24.50 17.56
C PHE A 976 -19.99 -25.35 18.20
N THR A 977 -20.07 -26.67 18.02
CA THR A 977 -19.23 -27.66 18.71
C THR A 977 -18.07 -28.15 17.84
N ASP A 978 -17.16 -28.91 18.47
CA ASP A 978 -15.98 -29.54 17.84
C ASP A 978 -16.31 -30.35 16.58
N ILE A 979 -17.49 -30.97 16.55
CA ILE A 979 -17.93 -31.84 15.45
C ILE A 979 -18.02 -31.07 14.12
N HIS A 980 -18.43 -29.79 14.17
CA HIS A 980 -18.57 -28.97 12.97
C HIS A 980 -17.23 -28.57 12.33
N LEU A 981 -16.11 -28.69 13.06
CA LEU A 981 -14.79 -28.31 12.56
C LEU A 981 -14.01 -29.49 11.94
N LEU A 982 -14.41 -30.74 12.20
CA LEU A 982 -13.64 -31.96 11.86
C LEU A 982 -13.22 -32.04 10.38
N GLU A 983 -14.12 -31.71 9.45
CA GLU A 983 -13.88 -31.87 8.00
C GLU A 983 -13.41 -30.57 7.31
N LEU A 984 -13.34 -29.46 8.05
CA LEU A 984 -13.05 -28.13 7.51
C LEU A 984 -11.54 -27.81 7.46
N ILE A 985 -10.70 -28.80 7.15
CA ILE A 985 -9.22 -28.68 7.19
C ILE A 985 -8.65 -27.68 6.17
N ARG A 986 -9.39 -27.37 5.10
CA ARG A 986 -9.02 -26.39 4.08
C ARG A 986 -9.53 -24.98 4.37
N LEU A 987 -10.25 -24.79 5.47
CA LEU A 987 -10.86 -23.51 5.82
C LEU A 987 -9.78 -22.44 6.01
N LYS A 988 -9.90 -21.36 5.24
CA LYS A 988 -9.02 -20.19 5.24
C LYS A 988 -9.66 -19.01 5.98
N SER A 989 -10.98 -18.87 5.93
CA SER A 989 -11.71 -17.80 6.59
C SER A 989 -12.94 -18.34 7.31
N LEU A 990 -13.07 -18.00 8.59
CA LEU A 990 -14.20 -18.37 9.43
C LEU A 990 -14.78 -17.12 10.08
N PHE A 991 -16.08 -16.88 9.88
CA PHE A 991 -16.81 -15.75 10.45
C PHE A 991 -17.93 -16.26 11.36
N LEU A 992 -17.86 -15.86 12.63
CA LEU A 992 -18.78 -16.24 13.71
C LEU A 992 -19.19 -14.99 14.50
N ASN A 993 -19.55 -13.91 13.78
CA ASN A 993 -19.88 -12.63 14.41
C ASN A 993 -21.34 -12.61 14.89
N ASP A 994 -21.63 -11.87 15.97
CA ASP A 994 -22.96 -11.54 16.47
C ASP A 994 -23.90 -12.76 16.68
N LEU A 995 -23.35 -13.85 17.23
CA LEU A 995 -24.09 -15.08 17.57
C LEU A 995 -24.77 -14.95 18.94
N SER A 996 -25.82 -14.14 19.02
CA SER A 996 -26.44 -13.70 20.29
C SER A 996 -26.99 -14.80 21.20
N SER A 997 -27.36 -15.96 20.63
CA SER A 997 -27.96 -17.09 21.36
C SER A 997 -26.97 -18.21 21.70
N LEU A 998 -25.69 -18.00 21.38
CA LEU A 998 -24.66 -19.03 21.52
C LEU A 998 -24.37 -19.31 22.98
N LEU A 999 -24.34 -20.60 23.34
CA LEU A 999 -24.02 -21.07 24.69
C LEU A 999 -22.66 -21.78 24.73
N THR A 1000 -22.29 -22.47 23.65
CA THR A 1000 -21.10 -23.32 23.59
C THR A 1000 -20.29 -23.09 22.31
N LEU A 1001 -18.96 -22.97 22.48
CA LEU A 1001 -17.96 -22.93 21.42
C LEU A 1001 -17.07 -24.19 21.44
N PRO A 1002 -16.36 -24.47 20.34
CA PRO A 1002 -15.41 -25.58 20.28
C PRO A 1002 -14.28 -25.38 21.30
N ASN A 1003 -13.64 -26.47 21.71
CA ASN A 1003 -12.44 -26.39 22.53
C ASN A 1003 -11.35 -25.60 21.78
N PRO A 1004 -10.68 -24.60 22.40
CA PRO A 1004 -9.63 -23.81 21.76
C PRO A 1004 -8.57 -24.64 21.04
N ARG A 1005 -8.22 -25.81 21.58
CA ARG A 1005 -7.22 -26.71 20.97
C ARG A 1005 -7.66 -27.28 19.64
N ASN A 1006 -8.96 -27.43 19.40
CA ASN A 1006 -9.49 -27.98 18.15
C ASN A 1006 -9.40 -26.97 16.99
N PHE A 1007 -9.17 -25.68 17.25
CA PHE A 1007 -8.83 -24.72 16.19
C PHE A 1007 -7.46 -24.99 15.57
N ALA A 1008 -6.56 -25.70 16.26
CA ALA A 1008 -5.24 -26.06 15.74
C ALA A 1008 -5.32 -26.98 14.50
N GLN A 1009 -6.43 -27.71 14.31
CA GLN A 1009 -6.65 -28.55 13.12
C GLN A 1009 -6.90 -27.73 11.85
N LEU A 1010 -7.33 -26.47 11.98
CA LEU A 1010 -7.59 -25.56 10.86
C LEU A 1010 -6.27 -24.97 10.35
N THR A 1011 -5.34 -25.81 9.92
CA THR A 1011 -3.96 -25.43 9.55
C THR A 1011 -3.88 -24.44 8.39
N SER A 1012 -4.95 -24.31 7.60
CA SER A 1012 -5.04 -23.38 6.48
C SER A 1012 -5.68 -22.03 6.84
N LEU A 1013 -6.13 -21.85 8.09
CA LEU A 1013 -6.85 -20.66 8.52
C LEU A 1013 -5.94 -19.43 8.47
N LYS A 1014 -6.42 -18.40 7.77
CA LYS A 1014 -5.76 -17.09 7.61
C LYS A 1014 -6.61 -15.95 8.15
N THR A 1015 -7.94 -16.10 8.16
CA THR A 1015 -8.89 -15.11 8.67
C THR A 1015 -9.77 -15.75 9.73
N LEU A 1016 -9.87 -15.13 10.89
CA LEU A 1016 -10.85 -15.49 11.91
C LEU A 1016 -11.55 -14.23 12.40
N GLU A 1017 -12.88 -14.24 12.36
CA GLU A 1017 -13.69 -13.20 12.97
C GLU A 1017 -14.69 -13.77 13.97
N MET A 1018 -14.57 -13.33 15.22
CA MET A 1018 -15.39 -13.77 16.35
C MET A 1018 -15.68 -12.57 17.25
N THR A 1019 -16.59 -11.71 16.80
CA THR A 1019 -17.11 -10.54 17.55
C THR A 1019 -18.58 -10.73 17.91
N GLY A 1020 -19.13 -9.94 18.84
CA GLY A 1020 -20.53 -10.07 19.27
C GLY A 1020 -20.87 -11.37 20.01
N ILE A 1021 -19.89 -12.02 20.64
CA ILE A 1021 -20.09 -13.27 21.38
C ILE A 1021 -20.68 -12.97 22.78
N PRO A 1022 -21.76 -13.65 23.21
CA PRO A 1022 -22.38 -13.44 24.52
C PRO A 1022 -21.42 -13.66 25.71
N LEU A 1023 -21.66 -12.97 26.82
CA LEU A 1023 -20.92 -13.21 28.07
C LEU A 1023 -21.32 -14.57 28.66
N GLY A 1024 -20.33 -15.35 29.12
CA GLY A 1024 -20.56 -16.65 29.76
C GLY A 1024 -20.58 -17.86 28.82
N VAL A 1025 -20.29 -17.67 27.52
CA VAL A 1025 -20.10 -18.78 26.57
C VAL A 1025 -18.98 -19.70 27.04
N THR A 1026 -19.27 -20.99 27.14
CA THR A 1026 -18.27 -21.98 27.57
C THR A 1026 -17.13 -22.04 26.56
N ASN A 1027 -15.89 -22.16 27.03
CA ASN A 1027 -14.66 -22.25 26.22
C ASN A 1027 -14.22 -20.94 25.53
N TYR A 1028 -14.88 -19.81 25.77
CA TYR A 1028 -14.43 -18.52 25.24
C TYR A 1028 -13.34 -17.88 26.14
N ASN A 1029 -12.08 -18.26 25.91
CA ASN A 1029 -10.91 -17.60 26.48
C ASN A 1029 -9.95 -17.18 25.37
N ILE A 1030 -9.75 -15.87 25.20
CA ILE A 1030 -9.00 -15.29 24.07
C ILE A 1030 -7.54 -15.72 24.10
N SER A 1031 -6.85 -15.65 25.23
CA SER A 1031 -5.43 -16.05 25.31
C SER A 1031 -5.23 -17.53 24.99
N SER A 1032 -6.15 -18.39 25.44
CA SER A 1032 -6.14 -19.83 25.10
C SER A 1032 -6.45 -20.08 23.63
N LEU A 1033 -7.42 -19.37 23.07
CA LEU A 1033 -7.79 -19.45 21.65
C LEU A 1033 -6.62 -19.02 20.76
N LEU A 1034 -6.08 -17.83 21.01
CA LEU A 1034 -4.96 -17.26 20.25
C LEU A 1034 -3.69 -18.12 20.33
N SER A 1035 -3.45 -18.80 21.45
CA SER A 1035 -2.32 -19.74 21.57
C SER A 1035 -2.46 -21.01 20.73
N SER A 1036 -3.69 -21.36 20.33
CA SER A 1036 -4.00 -22.59 19.58
C SER A 1036 -4.22 -22.33 18.08
N LEU A 1037 -4.29 -21.06 17.65
CA LEU A 1037 -4.52 -20.69 16.26
C LEU A 1037 -3.24 -20.74 15.42
N PRO A 1038 -3.32 -21.08 14.12
CA PRO A 1038 -2.20 -20.91 13.19
C PRO A 1038 -1.89 -19.42 12.97
N PRO A 1039 -0.75 -19.07 12.34
CA PRO A 1039 -0.42 -17.70 11.99
C PRO A 1039 -1.49 -17.10 11.06
N LEU A 1040 -2.28 -16.17 11.58
CA LEU A 1040 -3.35 -15.51 10.83
C LEU A 1040 -2.83 -14.30 10.05
N VAL A 1041 -3.51 -13.97 8.96
CA VAL A 1041 -3.37 -12.72 8.21
C VAL A 1041 -4.36 -11.68 8.70
N ARG A 1042 -5.59 -12.09 9.05
CA ARG A 1042 -6.63 -11.21 9.60
C ARG A 1042 -7.26 -11.82 10.84
N LEU A 1043 -7.46 -11.00 11.86
CA LEU A 1043 -8.06 -11.42 13.13
C LEU A 1043 -9.03 -10.35 13.62
N ALA A 1044 -10.30 -10.70 13.80
CA ALA A 1044 -11.29 -9.87 14.49
C ALA A 1044 -11.80 -10.59 15.74
N ILE A 1045 -11.67 -9.98 16.92
CA ILE A 1045 -12.02 -10.60 18.20
C ILE A 1045 -12.73 -9.63 19.13
N GLN A 1046 -13.51 -10.17 20.06
CA GLN A 1046 -14.13 -9.40 21.14
C GLN A 1046 -13.37 -9.62 22.46
N ILE A 1047 -12.94 -8.53 23.10
CA ILE A 1047 -12.31 -8.52 24.42
C ILE A 1047 -13.41 -8.43 25.49
N ASN A 1048 -13.53 -9.49 26.31
CA ASN A 1048 -14.48 -9.56 27.42
C ASN A 1048 -13.89 -9.14 28.78
N SER A 1049 -12.72 -8.49 28.79
CA SER A 1049 -12.05 -7.96 29.98
C SER A 1049 -12.02 -6.42 30.01
N PRO A 1050 -11.91 -5.79 31.19
CA PRO A 1050 -11.78 -4.34 31.31
C PRO A 1050 -10.49 -3.75 30.73
N PHE A 1051 -9.44 -4.56 30.59
CA PHE A 1051 -8.12 -4.12 30.13
C PHE A 1051 -7.64 -4.96 28.95
N LEU A 1052 -6.81 -4.38 28.09
CA LEU A 1052 -6.01 -5.07 27.06
C LEU A 1052 -4.52 -4.86 27.38
N ILE A 1053 -3.87 -5.89 27.90
CA ILE A 1053 -2.49 -5.86 28.40
C ILE A 1053 -1.65 -6.90 27.64
N ASP A 1054 -1.87 -8.17 27.93
CA ASP A 1054 -1.04 -9.28 27.46
C ASP A 1054 -1.83 -10.36 26.69
N GLN A 1055 -3.12 -10.15 26.44
CA GLN A 1055 -3.99 -11.13 25.77
C GLN A 1055 -3.50 -11.51 24.36
N LEU A 1056 -2.81 -10.59 23.68
CA LEU A 1056 -2.22 -10.85 22.35
C LEU A 1056 -0.80 -11.45 22.42
N SER A 1057 -0.21 -11.54 23.60
CA SER A 1057 1.20 -11.94 23.75
C SER A 1057 1.45 -13.38 23.31
N THR A 1058 0.53 -14.31 23.56
CA THR A 1058 0.70 -15.73 23.19
C THR A 1058 0.44 -16.02 21.70
N ALA A 1059 -0.08 -15.05 20.95
CA ALA A 1059 -0.45 -15.21 19.54
C ALA A 1059 0.78 -15.19 18.60
N ASP A 1060 0.77 -16.02 17.56
CA ASP A 1060 1.74 -15.91 16.47
C ASP A 1060 1.34 -14.81 15.46
N LEU A 1061 1.80 -13.58 15.72
CA LEU A 1061 1.44 -12.38 14.94
C LEU A 1061 2.35 -12.13 13.72
N ARG A 1062 3.17 -13.10 13.30
CA ARG A 1062 4.18 -12.89 12.23
C ARG A 1062 3.55 -12.55 10.87
N SER A 1063 2.47 -13.24 10.53
CA SER A 1063 1.76 -13.07 9.26
C SER A 1063 0.60 -12.07 9.34
N LEU A 1064 0.29 -11.54 10.53
CA LEU A 1064 -0.87 -10.69 10.74
C LEU A 1064 -0.68 -9.36 10.01
N ARG A 1065 -1.72 -8.94 9.29
CA ARG A 1065 -1.80 -7.66 8.58
C ARG A 1065 -3.06 -6.87 8.93
N SER A 1066 -4.07 -7.52 9.51
CA SER A 1066 -5.25 -6.83 10.03
C SER A 1066 -5.64 -7.37 11.40
N LEU A 1067 -5.87 -6.46 12.35
CA LEU A 1067 -6.36 -6.76 13.69
C LEU A 1067 -7.57 -5.88 14.00
N SER A 1068 -8.70 -6.49 14.31
CA SER A 1068 -9.92 -5.81 14.75
C SER A 1068 -10.30 -6.26 16.16
N ILE A 1069 -10.50 -5.30 17.05
CA ILE A 1069 -10.83 -5.51 18.46
C ILE A 1069 -12.16 -4.83 18.75
N THR A 1070 -13.07 -5.55 19.42
CA THR A 1070 -14.36 -5.05 19.87
C THR A 1070 -14.64 -5.43 21.32
N GLY A 1071 -15.74 -4.95 21.91
CA GLY A 1071 -16.20 -5.38 23.23
C GLY A 1071 -16.43 -4.24 24.20
N GLN A 1072 -17.67 -4.11 24.67
CA GLN A 1072 -18.08 -3.05 25.61
C GLN A 1072 -17.53 -3.22 27.03
N GLN A 1073 -16.96 -4.40 27.35
CA GLN A 1073 -16.31 -4.62 28.64
C GLN A 1073 -14.97 -3.89 28.74
N LEU A 1074 -14.31 -3.58 27.62
CA LEU A 1074 -13.08 -2.79 27.60
C LEU A 1074 -13.39 -1.35 27.99
N LYS A 1075 -13.20 -1.01 29.27
CA LYS A 1075 -13.62 0.24 29.90
C LYS A 1075 -12.70 0.58 31.06
N GLU A 1076 -12.70 1.85 31.46
CA GLU A 1076 -11.94 2.30 32.62
C GLU A 1076 -12.62 1.78 33.89
N VAL A 1077 -11.84 1.16 34.78
CA VAL A 1077 -12.34 0.73 36.08
C VAL A 1077 -11.69 1.62 37.11
N HIS A 1078 -12.46 2.54 37.70
CA HIS A 1078 -12.00 3.28 38.87
C HIS A 1078 -11.74 2.30 40.02
N PRO A 1079 -10.56 2.33 40.66
CA PRO A 1079 -10.30 1.47 41.79
C PRO A 1079 -11.13 1.99 42.97
N SER A 1080 -11.53 1.06 43.84
CA SER A 1080 -11.98 1.43 45.19
C SER A 1080 -10.92 2.33 45.86
N PRO A 1081 -11.30 3.22 46.80
CA PRO A 1081 -10.47 4.35 47.25
C PRO A 1081 -9.18 3.99 48.02
N ALA A 1082 -8.77 2.74 48.05
CA ALA A 1082 -7.59 2.28 48.74
C ALA A 1082 -6.62 1.64 47.73
N LEU A 1083 -5.50 2.35 47.47
CA LEU A 1083 -4.19 1.86 47.00
C LEU A 1083 -3.71 2.14 45.57
N ILE A 1084 -4.45 2.82 44.67
CA ILE A 1084 -3.88 3.21 43.35
C ILE A 1084 -4.33 4.63 42.95
N PRO A 1085 -3.41 5.56 42.59
CA PRO A 1085 -3.77 6.86 42.03
C PRO A 1085 -4.56 6.70 40.72
N SER A 1086 -5.65 7.44 40.57
CA SER A 1086 -6.56 7.43 39.40
C SER A 1086 -5.87 7.77 38.07
N SER A 1087 -4.65 8.31 38.10
CA SER A 1087 -3.85 8.71 36.93
C SER A 1087 -3.01 7.58 36.30
N LEU A 1088 -3.23 6.31 36.69
CA LEU A 1088 -2.36 5.18 36.32
C LEU A 1088 -3.10 3.96 35.72
N ILE A 1089 -4.42 4.02 35.52
CA ILE A 1089 -5.16 2.88 34.96
C ILE A 1089 -5.34 3.06 33.46
N ILE A 1090 -4.56 2.29 32.70
CA ILE A 1090 -4.53 2.31 31.25
C ILE A 1090 -5.47 1.21 30.72
N GLN A 1091 -6.43 1.57 29.86
CA GLN A 1091 -7.36 0.61 29.24
C GLN A 1091 -6.65 -0.34 28.25
N ILE A 1092 -5.68 0.20 27.51
CA ILE A 1092 -4.86 -0.51 26.53
C ILE A 1092 -3.39 -0.23 26.84
N ASP A 1093 -2.66 -1.23 27.34
CA ASP A 1093 -1.24 -1.09 27.67
C ASP A 1093 -0.43 -0.62 26.46
N THR A 1094 0.56 0.26 26.68
CA THR A 1094 1.40 0.82 25.60
C THR A 1094 2.11 -0.27 24.79
N GLY A 1095 2.41 -1.41 25.41
CA GLY A 1095 3.04 -2.57 24.79
C GLY A 1095 2.09 -3.61 24.21
N ALA A 1096 0.76 -3.42 24.27
CA ALA A 1096 -0.22 -4.41 23.82
C ALA A 1096 -0.03 -4.85 22.36
N PHE A 1097 0.50 -3.94 21.52
CA PHE A 1097 0.70 -4.16 20.09
C PHE A 1097 2.17 -4.26 19.64
N ARG A 1098 3.12 -4.28 20.59
CA ARG A 1098 4.58 -4.25 20.28
C ARG A 1098 5.10 -5.40 19.40
N ARG A 1099 4.32 -6.48 19.27
CA ARG A 1099 4.64 -7.67 18.47
C ARG A 1099 4.08 -7.59 17.03
N LEU A 1100 3.27 -6.57 16.72
CA LEU A 1100 2.77 -6.34 15.37
C LEU A 1100 3.89 -5.85 14.46
N ARG A 1101 3.83 -6.25 13.19
CA ARG A 1101 4.88 -6.03 12.19
C ARG A 1101 4.31 -6.20 10.78
N GLY A 1102 4.92 -5.54 9.79
CA GLY A 1102 4.51 -5.65 8.38
C GLY A 1102 4.72 -4.36 7.59
N PHE A 1103 4.61 -4.44 6.27
CA PHE A 1103 4.69 -3.25 5.43
C PHE A 1103 3.43 -2.37 5.60
N ASP A 1104 2.25 -2.90 5.26
CA ASP A 1104 0.94 -2.29 5.52
C ASP A 1104 0.22 -3.09 6.62
N PHE A 1105 -0.40 -2.39 7.58
CA PHE A 1105 -1.16 -3.01 8.67
C PHE A 1105 -2.46 -2.25 8.96
N ASP A 1106 -3.58 -2.95 9.11
CA ASP A 1106 -4.87 -2.37 9.46
C ASP A 1106 -5.20 -2.69 10.94
N LEU A 1107 -5.22 -1.67 11.79
CA LEU A 1107 -5.61 -1.79 13.19
C LEU A 1107 -6.99 -1.15 13.41
N SER A 1108 -7.94 -1.92 13.91
CA SER A 1108 -9.30 -1.50 14.20
C SER A 1108 -9.63 -1.78 15.66
N ILE A 1109 -10.11 -0.78 16.39
CA ILE A 1109 -10.65 -0.93 17.75
C ILE A 1109 -11.99 -0.21 17.77
N THR A 1110 -13.09 -0.95 17.70
CA THR A 1110 -14.41 -0.37 17.48
C THR A 1110 -15.46 -0.95 18.41
N ARG A 1111 -16.56 -0.22 18.64
CA ARG A 1111 -17.66 -0.67 19.52
C ARG A 1111 -17.16 -1.07 20.92
N THR A 1112 -16.24 -0.29 21.50
CA THR A 1112 -15.74 -0.48 22.88
C THR A 1112 -16.09 0.74 23.74
N ASN A 1113 -15.75 0.68 25.03
CA ASN A 1113 -15.94 1.80 25.96
C ASN A 1113 -14.61 2.50 26.31
N ILE A 1114 -13.63 2.48 25.40
CA ILE A 1114 -12.37 3.21 25.61
C ILE A 1114 -12.57 4.72 25.53
N THR A 1115 -11.93 5.44 26.45
CA THR A 1115 -12.01 6.91 26.58
C THR A 1115 -10.79 7.61 26.00
N SER A 1116 -9.68 6.88 25.81
CA SER A 1116 -8.44 7.38 25.19
C SER A 1116 -7.72 6.26 24.43
N PHE A 1117 -6.98 6.65 23.38
CA PHE A 1117 -6.00 5.80 22.70
C PHE A 1117 -4.66 6.52 22.72
N GLN A 1118 -3.71 5.99 23.49
CA GLN A 1118 -2.48 6.69 23.87
C GLN A 1118 -1.48 6.78 22.69
N PRO A 1119 -0.89 7.96 22.40
CA PRO A 1119 0.11 8.11 21.34
C PRO A 1119 1.36 7.24 21.54
N GLU A 1120 1.71 6.94 22.79
CA GLU A 1120 2.84 6.08 23.17
C GLU A 1120 2.72 4.65 22.62
N ILE A 1121 1.50 4.21 22.28
CA ILE A 1121 1.28 2.94 21.58
C ILE A 1121 2.06 2.92 20.25
N PHE A 1122 2.07 4.04 19.50
CA PHE A 1122 2.72 4.12 18.19
C PHE A 1122 4.24 4.01 18.28
N ASP A 1123 4.85 4.36 19.41
CA ASP A 1123 6.28 4.20 19.65
C ASP A 1123 6.68 2.73 19.72
N THR A 1124 5.74 1.81 19.98
CA THR A 1124 5.98 0.36 19.99
C THR A 1124 5.74 -0.32 18.63
N LEU A 1125 5.17 0.38 17.65
CA LEU A 1125 4.84 -0.15 16.32
C LEU A 1125 5.99 0.02 15.31
N THR A 1126 7.24 -0.04 15.77
CA THR A 1126 8.45 0.23 14.96
C THR A 1126 8.66 -0.73 13.80
N ALA A 1127 8.01 -1.88 13.86
CA ALA A 1127 8.09 -2.95 12.86
C ALA A 1127 7.05 -2.81 11.74
N ILE A 1128 6.20 -1.78 11.80
CA ILE A 1128 5.16 -1.50 10.82
C ILE A 1128 5.60 -0.30 9.98
N GLN A 1129 5.54 -0.36 8.65
CA GLN A 1129 5.92 0.79 7.80
C GLN A 1129 4.74 1.71 7.50
N ARG A 1130 3.54 1.18 7.36
CA ARG A 1130 2.31 1.89 7.04
C ARG A 1130 1.16 1.29 7.84
N ILE A 1131 0.33 2.13 8.45
CA ILE A 1131 -0.80 1.67 9.27
C ILE A 1131 -2.09 2.42 8.96
N SER A 1132 -3.19 1.70 8.80
CA SER A 1132 -4.54 2.24 8.79
C SER A 1132 -5.16 2.05 10.16
N LEU A 1133 -5.80 3.08 10.72
CA LEU A 1133 -6.36 3.05 12.06
C LEU A 1133 -7.87 3.32 12.05
N ASN A 1134 -8.68 2.39 12.55
CA ASN A 1134 -10.12 2.59 12.73
C ASN A 1134 -10.46 2.57 14.24
N LEU A 1135 -10.93 3.69 14.78
CA LEU A 1135 -11.36 3.81 16.18
C LEU A 1135 -12.84 4.18 16.30
N ASP A 1136 -13.68 3.74 15.36
CA ASP A 1136 -15.10 4.07 15.32
C ASP A 1136 -15.92 3.53 16.52
N ASN A 1137 -16.93 4.29 16.92
CA ASN A 1137 -17.93 3.95 17.94
C ASN A 1137 -17.31 3.57 19.29
N ASN A 1138 -16.41 4.41 19.80
CA ASN A 1138 -15.90 4.33 21.17
C ASN A 1138 -16.34 5.58 21.98
N LEU A 1139 -15.70 5.83 23.13
CA LEU A 1139 -15.95 6.99 23.98
C LEU A 1139 -14.77 7.97 23.98
N ILE A 1140 -13.97 7.99 22.90
CA ILE A 1140 -12.79 8.84 22.78
C ILE A 1140 -13.25 10.30 22.60
N SER A 1141 -12.78 11.18 23.48
CA SER A 1141 -13.07 12.62 23.36
C SER A 1141 -11.98 13.39 22.63
N LEU A 1142 -10.72 12.94 22.73
CA LEU A 1142 -9.53 13.62 22.21
C LEU A 1142 -8.54 12.59 21.68
N PHE A 1143 -7.90 12.89 20.55
CA PHE A 1143 -6.97 11.96 19.91
C PHE A 1143 -5.91 12.70 19.07
N ASN A 1144 -4.63 12.54 19.38
CA ASN A 1144 -3.55 13.09 18.56
C ASN A 1144 -2.46 12.03 18.33
N PRO A 1145 -2.41 11.42 17.13
CA PRO A 1145 -1.43 10.38 16.83
C PRO A 1145 -0.02 10.93 16.54
N PHE A 1146 0.12 12.25 16.39
CA PHE A 1146 1.33 12.95 15.94
C PHE A 1146 1.95 13.78 17.06
N THR A 1147 1.78 13.35 18.31
CA THR A 1147 2.22 14.11 19.49
C THR A 1147 3.73 14.42 19.45
N TYR A 1148 4.54 13.58 18.80
CA TYR A 1148 6.01 13.68 18.78
C TYR A 1148 6.64 13.63 17.37
N THR A 1149 5.82 13.73 16.32
CA THR A 1149 6.21 13.54 14.91
C THR A 1149 5.32 14.36 13.97
N PRO A 1150 5.75 14.68 12.74
CA PRO A 1150 4.85 15.31 11.78
C PRO A 1150 3.84 14.30 11.24
N SER A 1151 2.62 14.75 10.93
CA SER A 1151 1.77 14.01 10.01
C SER A 1151 2.47 13.82 8.65
N PRO A 1152 2.43 12.62 8.04
CA PRO A 1152 1.70 11.42 8.46
C PRO A 1152 2.54 10.41 9.27
N LEU A 1153 3.73 10.76 9.72
CA LEU A 1153 4.64 9.84 10.44
C LEU A 1153 4.20 9.69 11.90
N LEU A 1154 3.96 8.46 12.35
CA LEU A 1154 3.57 8.15 13.73
C LEU A 1154 4.76 7.97 14.67
N ASN A 1155 5.88 7.48 14.13
CA ASN A 1155 7.11 7.24 14.88
C ASN A 1155 8.32 7.48 13.96
N ARG A 1156 9.53 7.33 14.48
CA ARG A 1156 10.74 7.67 13.72
C ARG A 1156 11.44 6.58 12.91
N PRO A 1157 11.14 5.29 13.12
CA PRO A 1157 11.27 4.29 12.06
C PRO A 1157 10.45 4.60 10.81
N ALA A 1158 9.69 5.71 10.82
CA ALA A 1158 8.86 6.23 9.75
C ALA A 1158 7.64 5.36 9.47
N THR A 1159 6.98 4.83 10.51
CA THR A 1159 5.62 4.29 10.35
C THR A 1159 4.70 5.42 9.90
N ILE A 1160 4.13 5.28 8.71
CA ILE A 1160 3.20 6.24 8.11
C ILE A 1160 1.79 5.86 8.52
N LEU A 1161 1.06 6.75 9.19
CA LEU A 1161 -0.39 6.67 9.25
C LEU A 1161 -0.91 6.84 7.81
N HIS A 1162 -1.60 5.84 7.30
CA HIS A 1162 -2.11 5.84 5.94
C HIS A 1162 -3.57 6.33 5.89
N SER A 1163 -4.39 5.85 6.82
CA SER A 1163 -5.80 6.25 6.93
C SER A 1163 -6.24 6.25 8.40
N ILE A 1164 -7.25 7.05 8.72
CA ILE A 1164 -7.86 7.06 10.05
C ILE A 1164 -9.38 7.29 10.00
N SER A 1165 -10.12 6.60 10.86
CA SER A 1165 -11.56 6.80 11.10
C SER A 1165 -11.85 6.93 12.61
N LEU A 1166 -12.63 7.96 13.00
CA LEU A 1166 -13.02 8.27 14.39
C LEU A 1166 -14.55 8.39 14.57
N LYS A 1167 -15.34 7.88 13.63
CA LYS A 1167 -16.80 8.08 13.54
C LYS A 1167 -17.51 7.57 14.79
N GLY A 1168 -18.53 8.28 15.26
CA GLY A 1168 -19.37 7.82 16.39
C GLY A 1168 -18.75 7.98 17.77
N ASN A 1169 -17.60 8.64 17.89
CA ASN A 1169 -17.00 9.04 19.16
C ASN A 1169 -17.53 10.41 19.63
N PRO A 1170 -17.56 10.71 20.95
CA PRO A 1170 -17.89 12.02 21.49
C PRO A 1170 -16.71 13.01 21.35
N ILE A 1171 -16.22 13.20 20.11
CA ILE A 1171 -15.04 14.01 19.82
C ILE A 1171 -15.26 15.48 20.19
N VAL A 1172 -14.37 16.01 21.01
CA VAL A 1172 -14.24 17.42 21.31
C VAL A 1172 -13.23 18.01 20.32
N CYS A 1173 -13.73 18.81 19.37
CA CYS A 1173 -12.89 19.44 18.36
C CYS A 1173 -12.18 20.67 18.96
N ASP A 1174 -11.03 20.45 19.60
CA ASP A 1174 -10.15 21.49 20.11
C ASP A 1174 -8.79 21.50 19.39
N CYS A 1175 -7.87 22.29 19.91
CA CYS A 1175 -6.55 22.55 19.32
C CYS A 1175 -5.62 21.33 19.25
N ARG A 1176 -5.92 20.25 19.98
CA ARG A 1176 -5.14 19.00 19.94
C ARG A 1176 -5.51 18.14 18.73
N MET A 1177 -6.59 18.47 18.03
CA MET A 1177 -7.09 17.82 16.82
C MET A 1177 -6.76 18.62 15.54
N ASP A 1178 -5.86 19.61 15.63
CA ASP A 1178 -5.44 20.48 14.52
C ASP A 1178 -4.82 19.71 13.34
N TRP A 1179 -4.15 18.59 13.61
CA TRP A 1179 -3.55 17.70 12.62
C TRP A 1179 -4.56 17.17 11.58
N LEU A 1180 -5.87 17.17 11.88
CA LEU A 1180 -6.92 16.82 10.92
C LEU A 1180 -7.03 17.82 9.75
N MET A 1181 -6.58 19.07 9.91
CA MET A 1181 -6.54 20.08 8.84
C MET A 1181 -5.56 19.71 7.71
N ASP A 1182 -4.53 18.94 8.06
CA ASP A 1182 -3.45 18.54 7.16
C ASP A 1182 -3.69 17.18 6.49
N TRP A 1183 -4.74 16.45 6.90
CA TRP A 1183 -5.09 15.15 6.37
C TRP A 1183 -5.82 15.25 5.02
N PRO A 1184 -5.35 14.57 3.96
CA PRO A 1184 -5.88 14.76 2.59
C PRO A 1184 -7.27 14.17 2.31
N LEU A 1185 -7.96 13.55 3.29
CA LEU A 1185 -9.19 12.77 3.05
C LEU A 1185 -10.33 12.92 4.07
N SER A 1186 -10.27 13.83 5.05
CA SER A 1186 -11.35 13.94 6.04
C SER A 1186 -12.48 14.87 5.59
N GLY A 1187 -13.63 14.29 5.26
CA GLY A 1187 -14.93 14.99 5.18
C GLY A 1187 -15.58 15.20 6.56
N ASP A 1188 -14.80 15.24 7.64
CA ASP A 1188 -15.29 15.06 9.02
C ASP A 1188 -15.78 16.40 9.66
N PRO A 1189 -16.85 16.41 10.49
CA PRO A 1189 -17.49 17.63 11.02
C PRO A 1189 -16.62 18.52 11.92
N CYS A 1190 -15.49 18.03 12.45
CA CYS A 1190 -14.58 18.85 13.28
C CYS A 1190 -13.99 20.03 12.51
N LEU A 1191 -13.77 19.88 11.19
CA LEU A 1191 -13.27 20.94 10.31
C LEU A 1191 -14.19 22.16 10.28
N GLN A 1192 -15.51 21.96 10.39
CA GLN A 1192 -16.48 23.06 10.41
C GLN A 1192 -16.63 23.72 11.78
N ARG A 1193 -16.51 22.95 12.89
CA ARG A 1193 -16.69 23.47 14.26
C ARG A 1193 -15.46 24.19 14.82
N ILE A 1194 -14.24 23.74 14.49
CA ILE A 1194 -13.00 24.47 14.85
C ILE A 1194 -12.99 25.86 14.20
N HIS A 1195 -13.53 25.98 12.99
CA HIS A 1195 -13.75 27.27 12.32
C HIS A 1195 -14.85 28.15 12.94
N HIS A 1196 -15.77 27.59 13.73
CA HIS A 1196 -16.88 28.33 14.33
C HIS A 1196 -16.59 28.81 15.76
N ASN A 1197 -15.89 28.00 16.57
CA ASN A 1197 -15.48 28.41 17.92
C ASN A 1197 -14.34 29.45 17.88
N SER A 1198 -13.44 29.38 16.90
CA SER A 1198 -12.40 30.41 16.66
C SER A 1198 -12.94 31.79 16.22
N ARG A 1199 -14.26 31.91 15.95
CA ARG A 1199 -14.91 33.20 15.65
C ARG A 1199 -15.61 33.84 16.85
N LYS A 1200 -15.82 33.12 17.96
CA LYS A 1200 -16.60 33.63 19.11
C LYS A 1200 -15.76 33.94 20.35
N GLU A 1201 -14.57 33.36 20.49
CA GLU A 1201 -13.60 33.74 21.51
C GLU A 1201 -12.24 33.82 20.84
N GLY A 1202 -11.48 34.88 21.10
CA GLY A 1202 -10.19 35.17 20.45
C GLY A 1202 -9.06 34.18 20.76
N GLU A 1203 -9.37 32.95 21.13
CA GLU A 1203 -8.43 31.85 21.28
C GLU A 1203 -8.23 31.18 19.92
N VAL A 1204 -7.27 31.73 19.16
CA VAL A 1204 -6.57 30.95 18.13
C VAL A 1204 -6.00 29.73 18.83
N CYS A 1205 -6.12 28.55 18.22
CA CYS A 1205 -5.46 27.35 18.72
C CYS A 1205 -3.96 27.55 18.84
N ASN A 1206 -3.55 28.03 20.02
CA ASN A 1206 -2.19 28.08 20.49
C ASN A 1206 -1.86 26.67 20.97
N SER A 1207 -0.84 26.05 20.41
CA SER A 1207 -0.24 24.83 20.94
C SER A 1207 0.54 25.07 22.25
N SER A 1208 0.20 26.10 23.03
CA SER A 1208 0.86 26.46 24.29
C SER A 1208 0.12 26.04 25.56
N ASN A 1209 -0.97 25.27 25.48
CA ASN A 1209 -1.69 24.77 26.66
C ASN A 1209 -1.69 23.25 26.74
N SER A 1210 -0.50 22.66 26.84
CA SER A 1210 -0.26 21.54 27.76
C SER A 1210 0.39 22.13 29.02
N ALA A 1211 -0.42 22.66 29.94
CA ALA A 1211 0.14 23.11 31.21
C ALA A 1211 0.62 21.90 32.04
N PRO A 1212 1.88 21.88 32.52
CA PRO A 1212 2.17 21.24 33.79
C PRO A 1212 1.62 22.15 34.90
N LEU A 1213 0.84 21.57 35.82
CA LEU A 1213 0.63 22.02 37.21
C LEU A 1213 1.03 23.48 37.54
N PHE A 1214 0.13 24.44 37.35
CA PHE A 1214 0.23 25.76 38.00
C PHE A 1214 -1.15 26.24 38.44
N LEU A 1215 -1.63 25.68 39.56
CA LEU A 1215 -2.81 26.14 40.29
C LEU A 1215 -2.67 25.92 41.81
N SER A 1216 -1.45 26.06 42.36
CA SER A 1216 -1.17 25.88 43.79
C SER A 1216 -0.39 27.03 44.46
N LEU A 1217 -0.23 28.20 43.84
CA LEU A 1217 0.62 29.28 44.40
C LEU A 1217 0.01 30.69 44.44
N LEU A 1218 -1.30 30.84 44.23
CA LEU A 1218 -2.00 32.13 44.38
C LEU A 1218 -3.12 32.16 45.43
N PHE A 1219 -3.29 31.09 46.22
CA PHE A 1219 -4.27 31.02 47.32
C PHE A 1219 -3.66 31.07 48.73
N VAL A 1220 -2.35 31.32 48.85
CA VAL A 1220 -1.63 31.36 50.15
C VAL A 1220 -1.02 32.74 50.47
N LEU A 1221 -1.07 33.72 49.55
CA LEU A 1221 -0.52 35.07 49.80
C LEU A 1221 -1.57 36.16 50.10
N ILE A 1222 -2.86 35.82 50.23
CA ILE A 1222 -3.93 36.75 50.68
C ILE A 1222 -4.64 36.21 51.94
N GLN A 1223 -3.89 35.55 52.83
CA GLN A 1223 -4.37 35.19 54.17
C GLN A 1223 -3.31 35.38 55.29
N TYR A 1224 -2.28 36.20 55.03
CA TYR A 1224 -1.38 36.75 56.05
C TYR A 1224 -1.56 38.27 56.27
N LEU A 1225 -2.75 38.77 55.96
CA LEU A 1225 -3.28 40.05 56.44
C LEU A 1225 -4.63 39.76 57.10
N PHE A 1226 -4.63 39.88 58.43
CA PHE A 1226 -5.68 39.56 59.43
C PHE A 1226 -5.63 38.14 60.04
N HIS A 1227 -4.88 38.09 61.16
CA HIS A 1227 -4.74 37.10 62.23
C HIS A 1227 -3.76 35.94 62.01
#